data_AF-A0A7V8XWR5-F1
#
_entry.id   AF-A0A7V8XWR5-F1
#
_cell.length_a   1.000
_cell.length_b   1.000
_cell.length_c   1.000
_cell.angle_alpha   90.00
_cell.angle_beta   90.00
_cell.angle_gamma   90.00
#
_symmetry.space_group_name_H-M   'P 1'
#
loop_
_entity.id
_entity.type
_entity.pdbx_description
1 polymer ?
#
loop_
_entity_poly.entity_id
_entity_poly.type
_entity_poly.pdbx_seq_one_letter_code
_entity_poly.pdbx_strand_id
1 'polypeptide(L)'
;MTEPESPGTGTDTVTHEQRVDELRQRLRSLGYLDAGVDRFVLGPARDARGPMTIAALASLRIGVLAAALLGPAAAVGIGTRLPGLVTGTRDAAVITLYLALLFGIAATVFSFVASLLVARLPIPGATHRPRLVSRGAGTVVGAACLVYLTLWWRIANADVAALSPPWTAFVLTIAVAISLLLGHATSIASFAVLVARNGGQTAAGASRRSAWRLTAVAAVLAFFGAGALLVIAAPTPVDEASPASLAVVSSGVRIRLLAIDGFDPAVMDALGPTGRVPHLARLVSAGVVRLSADAVRDPARDWTTIATGQPPEVHGVHGLETRRVAGLQGTVASVEHRGLASALRGATDLLRLTRPSTASGAELRSKTIWEVAADAGLRAAVLNWWATWPATPSGNNPPVVVSDRALLRLERGGALDGEIAPAAVYERLRGDWTAIKAEAATLIATLLPDGDDRATSTALRRAAEVDALQLAMASRLDTASLDFIALYLPGLDIAQYTLLGSGQTLSPSALAARLEGLRSYYVFLDGLLRDVVTPAPGELVIVVAQPGRITTIDHGLMVASGETAAMGVRAEGRPADIAPTVLHALGIPISRELAGRPIAALFSSDFTARFPIRDVDRYGRRRALVGLRGGQPLDREMIERLRSLGYVR
;
A
#
# COMPACT_ATOMS: atom_id res chain seq x y z
N MET A 1 103.46 -1.00 -2.90
CA MET A 1 102.79 -0.78 -1.60
C MET A 1 101.49 -0.04 -1.88
N THR A 2 100.39 -0.59 -1.37
CA THR A 2 99.07 0.02 -1.09
C THR A 2 98.13 0.44 -2.24
N GLU A 3 97.19 -0.46 -2.56
CA GLU A 3 95.74 -0.22 -2.81
C GLU A 3 95.03 0.42 -1.57
N PRO A 4 93.71 0.73 -1.55
CA PRO A 4 92.77 1.25 -2.58
C PRO A 4 91.79 2.33 -2.01
N GLU A 5 90.96 3.00 -2.83
CA GLU A 5 89.63 3.50 -2.41
C GLU A 5 88.61 3.56 -3.56
N SER A 6 87.35 3.33 -3.21
CA SER A 6 86.23 2.78 -4.01
C SER A 6 85.33 3.85 -4.72
N PRO A 7 84.34 3.46 -5.56
CA PRO A 7 83.67 4.30 -6.55
C PRO A 7 82.34 4.90 -6.05
N GLY A 8 81.89 5.99 -6.70
CA GLY A 8 80.57 6.58 -6.49
C GLY A 8 79.84 6.83 -7.81
N THR A 9 78.94 5.91 -8.17
CA THR A 9 77.95 6.03 -9.24
C THR A 9 76.75 6.86 -8.74
N GLY A 10 76.60 8.08 -9.26
CA GLY A 10 75.41 8.91 -9.04
C GLY A 10 74.23 8.44 -9.90
N THR A 11 73.30 7.71 -9.31
CA THR A 11 72.02 7.34 -9.92
C THR A 11 70.95 8.40 -9.71
N ASP A 12 70.30 8.79 -10.80
CA ASP A 12 69.12 9.66 -10.88
C ASP A 12 68.03 9.31 -9.86
N THR A 13 67.83 10.19 -8.89
CA THR A 13 66.68 10.18 -7.97
C THR A 13 65.87 11.46 -8.16
N VAL A 14 65.14 11.55 -9.27
CA VAL A 14 64.06 12.54 -9.44
C VAL A 14 62.99 12.26 -8.38
N THR A 15 62.93 13.13 -7.37
CA THR A 15 62.11 12.99 -6.17
C THR A 15 60.62 12.99 -6.49
N HIS A 16 59.87 12.18 -5.74
CA HIS A 16 58.43 11.94 -5.93
C HIS A 16 57.57 13.21 -5.80
N GLU A 17 58.07 14.25 -5.14
CA GLU A 17 57.41 15.56 -5.00
C GLU A 17 57.44 16.37 -6.30
N GLN A 18 58.56 16.35 -7.03
CA GLN A 18 58.69 17.06 -8.31
C GLN A 18 57.70 16.53 -9.36
N ARG A 19 57.43 15.21 -9.37
CA ARG A 19 56.45 14.59 -10.29
C ARG A 19 55.00 15.00 -9.97
N VAL A 20 54.69 15.27 -8.71
CA VAL A 20 53.36 15.68 -8.26
C VAL A 20 53.10 17.15 -8.59
N ASP A 21 54.10 18.00 -8.43
CA ASP A 21 54.01 19.41 -8.82
C ASP A 21 53.95 19.59 -10.35
N GLU A 22 54.61 18.72 -11.11
CA GLU A 22 54.47 18.69 -12.57
C GLU A 22 53.05 18.28 -13.02
N LEU A 23 52.46 17.27 -12.38
CA LEU A 23 51.08 16.84 -12.65
C LEU A 23 50.09 17.97 -12.30
N ARG A 24 50.34 18.70 -11.20
CA ARG A 24 49.56 19.85 -10.73
C ARG A 24 49.62 21.03 -11.71
N GLN A 25 50.80 21.40 -12.19
CA GLN A 25 50.96 22.43 -13.21
C GLN A 25 50.36 22.01 -14.57
N ARG A 26 50.46 20.72 -14.94
CA ARG A 26 49.87 20.19 -16.19
C ARG A 26 48.35 20.12 -16.18
N LEU A 27 47.71 19.76 -15.07
CA LEU A 27 46.25 19.78 -14.98
C LEU A 27 45.70 21.21 -15.01
N ARG A 28 46.44 22.19 -14.48
CA ARG A 28 46.13 23.62 -14.60
C ARG A 28 46.28 24.12 -16.04
N SER A 29 47.39 23.83 -16.72
CA SER A 29 47.61 24.30 -18.10
C SER A 29 46.69 23.66 -19.14
N LEU A 30 46.15 22.46 -18.86
CA LEU A 30 45.14 21.80 -19.70
C LEU A 30 43.71 22.30 -19.43
N GLY A 31 43.50 23.21 -18.48
CA GLY A 31 42.20 23.84 -18.18
C GLY A 31 41.18 22.92 -17.53
N TYR A 32 41.62 21.82 -16.90
CA TYR A 32 40.77 20.89 -16.12
C TYR A 32 40.36 21.46 -14.75
N LEU A 33 40.84 22.65 -14.38
CA LEU A 33 40.57 23.31 -13.09
C LEU A 33 39.73 24.61 -13.22
N ASP A 34 39.34 24.97 -14.45
CA ASP A 34 38.64 26.23 -14.77
C ASP A 34 37.11 26.10 -14.87
N ALA A 35 36.56 24.88 -14.90
CA ALA A 35 35.10 24.64 -14.84
C ALA A 35 34.65 24.26 -13.42
N GLY A 36 33.51 24.80 -12.97
CA GLY A 36 33.02 24.61 -11.60
C GLY A 36 32.74 23.15 -11.21
N VAL A 37 32.28 22.32 -12.16
CA VAL A 37 31.97 20.91 -11.95
C VAL A 37 33.24 20.07 -11.78
N ASP A 38 34.25 20.30 -12.64
CA ASP A 38 35.53 19.58 -12.62
C ASP A 38 36.27 19.80 -11.29
N ARG A 39 36.23 21.05 -10.79
CA ARG A 39 36.76 21.43 -9.47
C ARG A 39 36.05 20.72 -8.33
N PHE A 40 34.73 20.59 -8.41
CA PHE A 40 33.92 19.95 -7.38
C PHE A 40 34.17 18.44 -7.32
N VAL A 41 34.19 17.77 -8.48
CA VAL A 41 34.34 16.31 -8.57
C VAL A 41 35.74 15.87 -8.15
N LEU A 42 36.78 16.55 -8.62
CA LEU A 42 38.17 16.17 -8.34
C LEU A 42 38.75 16.82 -7.09
N GLY A 43 38.07 17.79 -6.47
CA GLY A 43 38.58 18.59 -5.34
C GLY A 43 39.19 17.77 -4.20
N PRO A 44 38.47 16.77 -3.63
CA PRO A 44 38.99 15.93 -2.54
C PRO A 44 40.02 14.89 -2.99
N ALA A 45 40.03 14.55 -4.28
CA ALA A 45 40.94 13.55 -4.85
C ALA A 45 42.33 14.13 -5.18
N ARG A 46 42.55 15.43 -4.95
CA ARG A 46 43.80 16.14 -5.27
C ARG A 46 45.02 15.65 -4.50
N ASP A 47 44.81 15.21 -3.26
CA ASP A 47 45.89 14.76 -2.37
C ASP A 47 45.97 13.22 -2.28
N ALA A 48 45.09 12.51 -2.99
CA ALA A 48 45.00 11.06 -2.95
C ALA A 48 46.03 10.39 -3.89
N ARG A 49 46.81 9.44 -3.38
CA ARG A 49 47.94 8.83 -4.10
C ARG A 49 47.59 7.54 -4.88
N GLY A 50 46.33 7.07 -4.82
CA GLY A 50 45.92 5.78 -5.40
C GLY A 50 44.76 5.89 -6.40
N PRO A 51 44.75 5.10 -7.49
CA PRO A 51 43.66 5.12 -8.48
C PRO A 51 42.30 4.72 -7.87
N MET A 52 42.30 3.83 -6.89
CA MET A 52 41.07 3.43 -6.18
C MET A 52 40.53 4.52 -5.25
N THR A 53 41.40 5.26 -4.56
CA THR A 53 40.97 6.35 -3.68
C THR A 53 40.48 7.56 -4.47
N ILE A 54 41.11 7.86 -5.61
CA ILE A 54 40.61 8.87 -6.57
C ILE A 54 39.22 8.46 -7.11
N ALA A 55 39.04 7.20 -7.51
CA ALA A 55 37.76 6.70 -7.99
C ALA A 55 36.66 6.82 -6.92
N ALA A 56 36.95 6.46 -5.67
CA ALA A 56 36.01 6.53 -4.56
C ALA A 56 35.60 7.97 -4.23
N LEU A 57 36.56 8.87 -4.05
CA LEU A 57 36.31 10.27 -3.68
C LEU A 57 35.59 11.05 -4.78
N ALA A 58 35.97 10.83 -6.05
CA ALA A 58 35.30 11.46 -7.18
C ALA A 58 33.87 10.95 -7.35
N SER A 59 33.65 9.63 -7.20
CA SER A 59 32.32 9.04 -7.31
C SER A 59 31.38 9.46 -6.19
N LEU A 60 31.89 9.67 -4.96
CA LEU A 60 31.10 10.20 -3.86
C LEU A 60 30.59 11.62 -4.15
N ARG A 61 31.42 12.48 -4.75
CA ARG A 61 31.01 13.84 -5.18
C ARG A 61 29.99 13.78 -6.31
N ILE A 62 30.15 12.86 -7.25
CA ILE A 62 29.17 12.60 -8.32
C ILE A 62 27.83 12.16 -7.70
N GLY A 63 27.86 11.34 -6.66
CA GLY A 63 26.70 10.97 -5.86
C GLY A 63 26.01 12.18 -5.21
N VAL A 64 26.76 13.06 -4.56
CA VAL A 64 26.19 14.29 -3.97
C VAL A 64 25.54 15.18 -5.02
N LEU A 65 26.17 15.33 -6.19
CA LEU A 65 25.61 16.07 -7.32
C LEU A 65 24.32 15.44 -7.83
N ALA A 66 24.31 14.11 -7.99
CA ALA A 66 23.11 13.37 -8.40
C ALA A 66 21.99 13.48 -7.36
N ALA A 67 22.29 13.40 -6.07
CA ALA A 67 21.33 13.55 -4.98
C ALA A 67 20.61 14.91 -5.04
N ALA A 68 21.39 15.99 -5.23
CA ALA A 68 20.86 17.35 -5.28
C ALA A 68 19.98 17.60 -6.52
N LEU A 69 20.32 17.01 -7.67
CA LEU A 69 19.60 17.21 -8.92
C LEU A 69 18.40 16.28 -9.07
N LEU A 70 18.56 15.01 -8.72
CA LEU A 70 17.55 13.97 -8.96
C LEU A 70 16.54 13.85 -7.84
N GLY A 71 16.90 14.13 -6.58
CA GLY A 71 15.99 14.02 -5.44
C GLY A 71 14.72 14.88 -5.59
N PRO A 72 14.84 16.20 -5.79
CA PRO A 72 13.67 17.07 -5.96
C PRO A 72 12.89 16.78 -7.23
N ALA A 73 13.59 16.57 -8.36
CA ALA A 73 12.95 16.24 -9.63
C ALA A 73 12.12 14.95 -9.54
N ALA A 74 12.65 13.95 -8.83
CA ALA A 74 11.96 12.71 -8.62
C ALA A 74 10.77 12.84 -7.66
N ALA A 75 10.90 13.66 -6.61
CA ALA A 75 9.81 13.91 -5.68
C ALA A 75 8.60 14.58 -6.36
N VAL A 76 8.85 15.55 -7.25
CA VAL A 76 7.80 16.23 -8.04
C VAL A 76 7.02 15.22 -8.88
N GLY A 77 7.71 14.32 -9.59
CA GLY A 77 7.02 13.33 -10.42
C GLY A 77 6.29 12.22 -9.64
N ILE A 78 6.64 11.97 -8.36
CA ILE A 78 5.84 11.08 -7.49
C ILE A 78 4.59 11.79 -6.98
N GLY A 79 4.69 13.07 -6.62
CA GLY A 79 3.57 13.85 -6.09
C GLY A 79 2.39 13.99 -7.05
N THR A 80 2.66 14.05 -8.36
CA THR A 80 1.60 14.09 -9.40
C THR A 80 0.83 12.78 -9.52
N ARG A 81 1.46 11.64 -9.26
CA ARG A 81 0.83 10.31 -9.39
C ARG A 81 0.07 9.88 -8.15
N LEU A 82 0.61 10.22 -7.00
CA LEU A 82 0.07 9.86 -5.70
C LEU A 82 -0.25 11.17 -4.96
N PRO A 83 -1.32 11.87 -5.34
CA PRO A 83 -1.71 13.12 -4.68
C PRO A 83 -2.01 12.89 -3.18
N GLY A 84 -2.33 11.67 -2.78
CA GLY A 84 -2.47 11.27 -1.37
C GLY A 84 -1.16 10.95 -0.64
N LEU A 85 -0.02 10.87 -1.33
CA LEU A 85 1.30 10.60 -0.73
C LEU A 85 2.00 11.90 -0.26
N VAL A 86 1.82 12.99 -1.00
CA VAL A 86 2.38 14.32 -0.69
C VAL A 86 1.23 15.22 -0.24
N THR A 87 0.84 15.14 1.04
CA THR A 87 -0.27 15.95 1.56
C THR A 87 0.17 17.34 2.02
N GLY A 88 1.47 17.61 2.09
CA GLY A 88 2.03 18.90 2.50
C GLY A 88 3.53 19.06 2.23
N THR A 89 4.06 20.24 2.58
CA THR A 89 5.48 20.61 2.35
C THR A 89 6.47 19.71 3.09
N ARG A 90 6.09 19.20 4.27
CA ARG A 90 6.88 18.25 5.05
C ARG A 90 7.06 16.93 4.30
N ASP A 91 5.98 16.39 3.75
CA ASP A 91 6.00 15.11 3.01
C ASP A 91 6.85 15.24 1.75
N ALA A 92 6.74 16.37 1.05
CA ALA A 92 7.57 16.69 -0.10
C ALA A 92 9.07 16.74 0.26
N ALA A 93 9.43 17.35 1.39
CA ALA A 93 10.81 17.42 1.86
C ALA A 93 11.38 16.04 2.23
N VAL A 94 10.57 15.19 2.90
CA VAL A 94 10.97 13.83 3.28
C VAL A 94 11.18 12.93 2.06
N ILE A 95 10.24 12.95 1.10
CA ILE A 95 10.40 12.19 -0.16
C ILE A 95 11.61 12.67 -0.94
N THR A 96 11.79 13.99 -1.03
CA THR A 96 12.96 14.59 -1.68
C THR A 96 14.26 14.08 -1.06
N LEU A 97 14.35 14.02 0.27
CA LEU A 97 15.54 13.53 0.96
C LEU A 97 15.79 12.04 0.71
N TYR A 98 14.75 11.20 0.75
CA TYR A 98 14.91 9.77 0.47
C TYR A 98 15.32 9.47 -0.96
N LEU A 99 14.70 10.15 -1.92
CA LEU A 99 15.05 10.01 -3.33
C LEU A 99 16.45 10.58 -3.60
N ALA A 100 16.81 11.71 -2.97
CA ALA A 100 18.16 12.26 -3.05
C ALA A 100 19.20 11.25 -2.56
N LEU A 101 18.97 10.61 -1.41
CA LEU A 101 19.86 9.59 -0.87
C LEU A 101 19.97 8.37 -1.81
N LEU A 102 18.84 7.86 -2.28
CA LEU A 102 18.78 6.71 -3.19
C LEU A 102 19.54 6.98 -4.49
N PHE A 103 19.26 8.11 -5.15
CA PHE A 103 19.92 8.50 -6.40
C PHE A 103 21.40 8.83 -6.20
N GLY A 104 21.75 9.44 -5.07
CA GLY A 104 23.14 9.72 -4.73
C GLY A 104 23.96 8.44 -4.55
N ILE A 105 23.42 7.45 -3.84
CA ILE A 105 24.08 6.13 -3.67
C ILE A 105 24.21 5.43 -5.02
N ALA A 106 23.14 5.36 -5.80
CA ALA A 106 23.16 4.71 -7.12
C ALA A 106 24.21 5.36 -8.04
N ALA A 107 24.22 6.67 -8.16
CA ALA A 107 25.20 7.39 -8.98
C ALA A 107 26.64 7.20 -8.48
N THR A 108 26.85 7.15 -7.16
CA THR A 108 28.17 6.83 -6.57
C THR A 108 28.64 5.45 -7.01
N VAL A 109 27.80 4.43 -6.87
CA VAL A 109 28.14 3.04 -7.21
C VAL A 109 28.42 2.90 -8.71
N PHE A 110 27.54 3.41 -9.58
CA PHE A 110 27.72 3.31 -11.03
C PHE A 110 28.97 4.04 -11.51
N SER A 111 29.21 5.27 -11.02
CA SER A 111 30.41 6.02 -11.36
C SER A 111 31.68 5.34 -10.85
N PHE A 112 31.64 4.76 -9.66
CA PHE A 112 32.78 4.04 -9.08
C PHE A 112 33.11 2.78 -9.88
N VAL A 113 32.10 1.98 -10.22
CA VAL A 113 32.26 0.77 -11.05
C VAL A 113 32.79 1.13 -12.43
N ALA A 114 32.22 2.15 -13.09
CA ALA A 114 32.71 2.61 -14.39
C ALA A 114 34.18 3.04 -14.33
N SER A 115 34.56 3.82 -13.31
CA SER A 115 35.94 4.27 -13.10
C SER A 115 36.88 3.10 -12.78
N LEU A 116 36.42 2.11 -12.02
CA LEU A 116 37.18 0.91 -11.67
C LEU A 116 37.39 -0.01 -12.87
N LEU A 117 36.38 -0.20 -13.72
CA LEU A 117 36.47 -0.99 -14.94
C LEU A 117 37.51 -0.41 -15.89
N VAL A 118 37.52 0.92 -16.06
CA VAL A 118 38.56 1.63 -16.82
C VAL A 118 39.95 1.44 -16.20
N ALA A 119 40.04 1.36 -14.87
CA ALA A 119 41.30 1.16 -14.15
C ALA A 119 41.83 -0.29 -14.24
N ARG A 120 40.95 -1.29 -14.27
CA ARG A 120 41.31 -2.70 -14.08
C ARG A 120 41.34 -3.50 -15.38
N LEU A 121 40.51 -3.16 -16.37
CA LEU A 121 40.44 -3.93 -17.60
C LEU A 121 41.59 -3.59 -18.57
N PRO A 122 42.15 -4.58 -19.27
CA PRO A 122 43.12 -4.38 -20.34
C PRO A 122 42.38 -3.90 -21.60
N ILE A 123 41.97 -2.64 -21.63
CA ILE A 123 41.27 -2.04 -22.77
C ILE A 123 42.31 -1.70 -23.86
N PRO A 124 42.22 -2.28 -25.08
CA PRO A 124 43.14 -1.99 -26.17
C PRO A 124 43.16 -0.49 -26.50
N GLY A 125 44.34 0.12 -26.53
CA GLY A 125 44.49 1.55 -26.83
C GLY A 125 44.17 2.51 -25.68
N ALA A 126 43.92 2.04 -24.45
CA ALA A 126 43.72 2.92 -23.28
C ALA A 126 44.95 3.77 -22.93
N THR A 127 46.14 3.29 -23.26
CA THR A 127 47.42 4.03 -23.14
C THR A 127 47.59 5.09 -24.23
N HIS A 128 47.13 4.80 -25.46
CA HIS A 128 47.30 5.67 -26.63
C HIS A 128 46.15 6.69 -26.81
N ARG A 129 44.94 6.40 -26.31
CA ARG A 129 43.74 7.24 -26.43
C ARG A 129 42.96 7.32 -25.10
N PRO A 130 43.57 7.78 -24.00
CA PRO A 130 42.93 7.80 -22.68
C PRO A 130 41.63 8.61 -22.65
N ARG A 131 41.56 9.72 -23.40
CA ARG A 131 40.37 10.56 -23.50
C ARG A 131 39.18 9.86 -24.16
N LEU A 132 39.42 8.98 -25.13
CA LEU A 132 38.35 8.26 -25.83
C LEU A 132 37.72 7.22 -24.91
N VAL A 133 38.56 6.48 -24.18
CA VAL A 133 38.11 5.45 -23.22
C VAL A 133 37.33 6.07 -22.05
N SER A 134 37.83 7.17 -21.47
CA SER A 134 37.13 7.85 -20.37
C SER A 134 35.81 8.49 -20.83
N ARG A 135 35.76 9.03 -22.06
CA ARG A 135 34.50 9.51 -22.65
C ARG A 135 33.52 8.37 -22.88
N GLY A 136 34.00 7.21 -23.34
CA GLY A 136 33.19 5.99 -23.47
C GLY A 136 32.52 5.59 -22.15
N ALA A 137 33.29 5.55 -21.06
CA ALA A 137 32.75 5.27 -19.73
C ALA A 137 31.70 6.31 -19.27
N GLY A 138 31.98 7.59 -19.51
CA GLY A 138 31.03 8.67 -19.24
C GLY A 138 29.75 8.58 -20.07
N THR A 139 29.85 8.22 -21.36
CA THR A 139 28.68 8.05 -22.23
C THR A 139 27.83 6.86 -21.82
N VAL A 140 28.42 5.76 -21.35
CA VAL A 140 27.67 4.60 -20.84
C VAL A 140 26.88 4.97 -19.60
N VAL A 141 27.52 5.64 -18.62
CA VAL A 141 26.82 6.07 -17.40
C VAL A 141 25.76 7.12 -17.70
N GLY A 142 26.04 8.08 -18.58
CA GLY A 142 25.07 9.08 -19.03
C GLY A 142 23.87 8.45 -19.75
N ALA A 143 24.10 7.51 -20.67
CA ALA A 143 23.03 6.81 -21.38
C ALA A 143 22.19 5.94 -20.44
N ALA A 144 22.82 5.20 -19.52
CA ALA A 144 22.11 4.42 -18.51
C ALA A 144 21.26 5.31 -17.60
N CYS A 145 21.79 6.46 -17.19
CA CYS A 145 21.05 7.46 -16.43
C CYS A 145 19.84 7.99 -17.23
N LEU A 146 20.03 8.30 -18.51
CA LEU A 146 18.95 8.82 -19.36
C LEU A 146 17.84 7.79 -19.55
N VAL A 147 18.18 6.55 -19.86
CA VAL A 147 17.21 5.45 -19.98
C VAL A 147 16.44 5.30 -18.67
N TYR A 148 17.15 5.28 -17.55
CA TYR A 148 16.54 5.18 -16.22
C TYR A 148 15.57 6.33 -15.96
N LEU A 149 15.98 7.59 -16.16
CA LEU A 149 15.14 8.77 -15.90
C LEU A 149 13.93 8.83 -16.82
N THR A 150 14.09 8.39 -18.08
CA THR A 150 13.01 8.33 -19.06
C THR A 150 11.98 7.28 -18.67
N LEU A 151 12.42 6.08 -18.29
CA LEU A 151 11.53 5.02 -17.80
C LEU A 151 10.89 5.40 -16.46
N TRP A 152 11.65 6.04 -15.57
CA TRP A 152 11.15 6.55 -14.31
C TRP A 152 10.07 7.61 -14.53
N TRP A 153 10.28 8.58 -15.44
CA TRP A 153 9.28 9.57 -15.80
C TRP A 153 8.02 8.92 -16.35
N ARG A 154 8.16 7.93 -17.23
CA ARG A 154 7.02 7.17 -17.79
C ARG A 154 6.24 6.46 -16.70
N ILE A 155 6.92 5.75 -15.81
CA ILE A 155 6.30 5.03 -14.70
C ILE A 155 5.60 6.03 -13.79
N ALA A 156 6.29 7.11 -13.39
CA ALA A 156 5.74 8.10 -12.46
C ALA A 156 4.58 8.91 -13.06
N ASN A 157 4.55 9.18 -14.37
CA ASN A 157 3.62 10.12 -14.99
C ASN A 157 2.91 9.54 -16.23
N ALA A 158 2.47 8.28 -16.15
CA ALA A 158 1.85 7.56 -17.27
C ALA A 158 0.68 8.33 -17.92
N ASP A 159 -0.15 8.99 -17.09
CA ASP A 159 -1.36 9.71 -17.51
C ASP A 159 -1.08 11.16 -17.96
N VAL A 160 -0.18 11.86 -17.27
CA VAL A 160 0.17 13.27 -17.58
C VAL A 160 1.05 13.38 -18.84
N ALA A 161 1.89 12.36 -19.11
CA ALA A 161 2.71 12.31 -20.31
C ALA A 161 1.86 12.22 -21.61
N ALA A 162 0.63 11.71 -21.52
CA ALA A 162 -0.30 11.65 -22.64
C ALA A 162 -1.06 12.96 -22.88
N LEU A 163 -1.23 13.80 -21.84
CA LEU A 163 -2.11 14.96 -21.86
C LEU A 163 -1.38 16.29 -22.15
N SER A 164 -0.04 16.35 -22.09
CA SER A 164 0.71 17.58 -22.41
C SER A 164 2.09 17.33 -23.07
N PRO A 165 2.17 17.30 -24.41
CA PRO A 165 3.43 17.24 -25.16
C PRO A 165 4.51 18.27 -24.74
N PRO A 166 4.18 19.56 -24.45
CA PRO A 166 5.22 20.53 -24.09
C PRO A 166 5.84 20.26 -22.71
N TRP A 167 5.07 19.73 -21.76
CA TRP A 167 5.57 19.40 -20.43
C TRP A 167 6.52 18.19 -20.48
N THR A 168 6.14 17.16 -21.25
CA THR A 168 7.00 15.99 -21.47
C THR A 168 8.32 16.40 -22.15
N ALA A 169 8.28 17.30 -23.14
CA ALA A 169 9.48 17.83 -23.77
C ALA A 169 10.38 18.61 -22.80
N PHE A 170 9.78 19.43 -21.92
CA PHE A 170 10.53 20.15 -20.88
C PHE A 170 11.25 19.20 -19.92
N VAL A 171 10.55 18.17 -19.43
CA VAL A 171 11.14 17.19 -18.50
C VAL A 171 12.22 16.34 -19.17
N LEU A 172 12.02 15.92 -20.42
CA LEU A 172 13.04 15.22 -21.20
C LEU A 172 14.30 16.08 -21.38
N THR A 173 14.14 17.39 -21.61
CA THR A 173 15.28 18.32 -21.72
C THR A 173 16.08 18.36 -20.41
N ILE A 174 15.40 18.41 -19.27
CA ILE A 174 16.04 18.35 -17.94
C ILE A 174 16.75 17.00 -17.75
N ALA A 175 16.08 15.88 -18.08
CA ALA A 175 16.67 14.55 -17.97
C ALA A 175 17.95 14.42 -18.81
N VAL A 176 17.92 14.88 -20.06
CA VAL A 176 19.10 14.92 -20.95
C VAL A 176 20.21 15.78 -20.34
N ALA A 177 19.90 16.97 -19.83
CA ALA A 177 20.89 17.85 -19.22
C ALA A 177 21.57 17.19 -18.01
N ILE A 178 20.80 16.56 -17.11
CA ILE A 178 21.32 15.86 -15.93
C ILE A 178 22.18 14.65 -16.36
N SER A 179 21.72 13.86 -17.32
CA SER A 179 22.44 12.69 -17.82
C SER A 179 23.77 13.05 -18.49
N LEU A 180 23.80 14.14 -19.27
CA LEU A 180 25.04 14.66 -19.87
C LEU A 180 26.01 15.18 -18.81
N LEU A 181 25.49 15.88 -17.79
CA LEU A 181 26.30 16.38 -16.68
C LEU A 181 26.95 15.25 -15.88
N LEU A 182 26.17 14.23 -15.50
CA LEU A 182 26.68 13.07 -14.75
C LEU A 182 27.64 12.24 -15.60
N GLY A 183 27.32 12.00 -16.87
CA GLY A 183 28.23 11.33 -17.80
C GLY A 183 29.55 12.08 -17.99
N HIS A 184 29.49 13.41 -18.06
CA HIS A 184 30.69 14.26 -18.12
C HIS A 184 31.53 14.14 -16.84
N ALA A 185 30.90 14.24 -15.67
CA ALA A 185 31.56 14.09 -14.38
C ALA A 185 32.24 12.72 -14.23
N THR A 186 31.57 11.64 -14.64
CA THR A 186 32.16 10.28 -14.66
C THR A 186 33.29 10.16 -15.68
N SER A 187 33.21 10.82 -16.83
CA SER A 187 34.32 10.86 -17.80
C SER A 187 35.56 11.55 -17.20
N ILE A 188 35.38 12.57 -16.38
CA ILE A 188 36.49 13.26 -15.69
C ILE A 188 37.10 12.36 -14.62
N ALA A 189 36.27 11.74 -13.79
CA ALA A 189 36.72 10.78 -12.77
C ALA A 189 37.50 9.61 -13.40
N SER A 190 36.95 9.01 -14.46
CA SER A 190 37.57 7.90 -15.19
C SER A 190 38.91 8.30 -15.84
N PHE A 191 39.02 9.54 -16.32
CA PHE A 191 40.26 10.08 -16.87
C PHE A 191 41.33 10.26 -15.79
N ALA A 192 40.97 10.84 -14.65
CA ALA A 192 41.88 11.01 -13.52
C ALA A 192 42.42 9.66 -13.00
N VAL A 193 41.57 8.65 -12.91
CA VAL A 193 41.95 7.29 -12.49
C VAL A 193 42.91 6.63 -13.49
N LEU A 194 42.67 6.81 -14.80
CA LEU A 194 43.53 6.26 -15.85
C LEU A 194 44.90 6.92 -15.90
N VAL A 195 44.96 8.24 -15.67
CA VAL A 195 46.22 9.00 -15.56
C VAL A 195 47.02 8.57 -14.34
N ALA A 196 46.35 8.37 -13.20
CA ALA A 196 46.97 7.89 -11.95
C ALA A 196 47.52 6.46 -12.09
N ARG A 197 46.82 5.58 -12.83
CA ARG A 197 47.28 4.21 -13.15
C ARG A 197 48.58 4.21 -13.97
N ASN A 198 48.67 5.07 -14.97
CA ASN A 198 49.76 5.06 -15.96
C ASN A 198 50.93 5.99 -15.57
N GLY A 199 51.07 6.33 -14.29
CA GLY A 199 52.20 7.12 -13.78
C GLY A 199 52.35 8.51 -14.41
N GLY A 200 51.27 9.11 -14.93
CA GLY A 200 51.31 10.45 -15.55
C GLY A 200 51.93 10.53 -16.95
N GLN A 201 52.44 9.43 -17.53
CA GLN A 201 53.16 9.44 -18.82
C GLN A 201 52.27 9.60 -20.07
N THR A 202 50.93 9.62 -19.92
CA THR A 202 49.97 9.57 -21.04
C THR A 202 49.49 10.94 -21.56
N ALA A 203 50.18 12.04 -21.25
CA ALA A 203 49.69 13.40 -21.50
C ALA A 203 50.47 14.20 -22.57
N ALA A 204 50.95 13.56 -23.64
CA ALA A 204 51.54 14.27 -24.78
C ALA A 204 50.52 14.43 -25.92
N GLY A 205 50.01 15.66 -26.10
CA GLY A 205 49.45 16.15 -27.36
C GLY A 205 47.97 15.91 -27.62
N ALA A 206 47.10 16.83 -27.18
CA ALA A 206 45.84 17.11 -27.89
C ALA A 206 45.21 18.43 -27.42
N SER A 207 45.24 19.42 -28.31
CA SER A 207 44.55 20.72 -28.22
C SER A 207 43.05 20.57 -27.89
N ARG A 208 42.56 21.43 -26.99
CA ARG A 208 41.15 21.57 -26.61
C ARG A 208 40.40 22.32 -27.72
N ARG A 209 40.06 21.64 -28.82
CA ARG A 209 39.05 22.19 -29.73
C ARG A 209 37.71 22.22 -29.00
N SER A 210 37.01 23.36 -29.06
CA SER A 210 35.73 23.57 -28.37
C SER A 210 34.70 22.55 -28.86
N ALA A 211 34.48 21.51 -28.05
CA ALA A 211 33.64 20.35 -28.39
C ALA A 211 32.15 20.60 -28.17
N TRP A 212 31.73 21.85 -27.99
CA TRP A 212 30.35 22.22 -27.70
C TRP A 212 29.36 21.79 -28.80
N ARG A 213 29.81 21.75 -30.07
CA ARG A 213 29.01 21.25 -31.20
C ARG A 213 28.71 19.76 -31.08
N LEU A 214 29.67 18.95 -30.63
CA LEU A 214 29.50 17.51 -30.42
C LEU A 214 28.58 17.23 -29.24
N THR A 215 28.69 18.01 -28.15
CA THR A 215 27.76 17.89 -27.01
C THR A 215 26.35 18.33 -27.36
N ALA A 216 26.19 19.35 -28.21
CA ALA A 216 24.89 19.79 -28.71
C ALA A 216 24.22 18.70 -29.57
N VAL A 217 24.98 18.09 -30.51
CA VAL A 217 24.48 16.96 -31.31
C VAL A 217 24.11 15.76 -30.43
N ALA A 218 24.94 15.43 -29.44
CA ALA A 218 24.64 14.36 -28.49
C ALA A 218 23.38 14.65 -27.66
N ALA A 219 23.15 15.90 -27.25
CA ALA A 219 21.95 16.31 -26.53
C ALA A 219 20.68 16.14 -27.39
N VAL A 220 20.75 16.53 -28.66
CA VAL A 220 19.63 16.38 -29.61
C VAL A 220 19.32 14.89 -29.84
N LEU A 221 20.34 14.06 -30.09
CA LEU A 221 20.15 12.61 -30.26
C LEU A 221 19.60 11.94 -29.00
N ALA A 222 20.10 12.33 -27.83
CA ALA A 222 19.62 11.86 -26.52
C ALA A 222 18.15 12.23 -26.30
N PHE A 223 17.75 13.45 -26.67
CA PHE A 223 16.37 13.91 -26.57
C PHE A 223 15.41 13.08 -27.44
N PHE A 224 15.74 12.90 -28.73
CA PHE A 224 14.92 12.09 -29.63
C PHE A 224 14.91 10.61 -29.24
N GLY A 225 16.04 10.06 -28.79
CA GLY A 225 16.12 8.68 -28.28
C GLY A 225 15.26 8.46 -27.04
N ALA A 226 15.26 9.40 -26.10
CA ALA A 226 14.40 9.36 -24.93
C ALA A 226 12.90 9.48 -25.31
N GLY A 227 12.58 10.37 -26.26
CA GLY A 227 11.23 10.48 -26.82
C GLY A 227 10.74 9.19 -27.46
N ALA A 228 11.56 8.55 -28.30
CA ALA A 228 11.25 7.26 -28.91
C ALA A 228 11.06 6.15 -27.86
N LEU A 229 11.91 6.13 -26.82
CA LEU A 229 11.78 5.18 -25.71
C LEU A 229 10.44 5.35 -24.96
N LEU A 230 9.96 6.57 -24.75
CA LEU A 230 8.64 6.81 -24.13
C LEU A 230 7.49 6.25 -24.98
N VAL A 231 7.59 6.36 -26.31
CA VAL A 231 6.58 5.85 -27.24
C VAL A 231 6.60 4.32 -27.28
N ILE A 232 7.79 3.71 -27.36
CA ILE A 232 7.94 2.24 -27.40
C ILE A 232 7.53 1.61 -26.07
N ALA A 233 7.88 2.25 -24.95
CA ALA A 233 7.51 1.79 -23.62
C ALA A 233 6.08 2.21 -23.21
N ALA A 234 5.27 2.75 -24.14
CA ALA A 234 3.88 3.04 -23.85
C ALA A 234 3.12 1.73 -23.68
N PRO A 235 2.52 1.45 -22.49
CA PRO A 235 1.54 0.38 -22.41
C PRO A 235 0.43 0.66 -23.42
N THR A 236 -0.04 -0.40 -24.08
CA THR A 236 -1.30 -0.36 -24.82
C THR A 236 -2.36 0.21 -23.87
N PRO A 237 -3.07 1.30 -24.23
CA PRO A 237 -4.14 1.80 -23.40
C PRO A 237 -5.11 0.65 -23.20
N VAL A 238 -5.16 0.13 -21.97
CA VAL A 238 -6.27 -0.72 -21.57
C VAL A 238 -7.44 0.25 -21.53
N ASP A 239 -8.32 0.15 -22.52
CA ASP A 239 -9.50 1.01 -22.63
C ASP A 239 -10.08 1.24 -21.23
N GLU A 240 -10.09 2.51 -20.82
CA GLU A 240 -11.08 3.02 -19.87
C GLU A 240 -12.45 2.89 -20.55
N ALA A 241 -12.86 1.66 -20.86
CA ALA A 241 -14.21 1.40 -21.27
C ALA A 241 -15.05 1.95 -20.14
N SER A 242 -15.95 2.86 -20.49
CA SER A 242 -16.96 3.37 -19.58
C SER A 242 -17.51 2.17 -18.79
N PRO A 243 -17.65 2.29 -17.45
CA PRO A 243 -18.15 1.18 -16.65
C PRO A 243 -19.38 0.63 -17.36
N ALA A 244 -19.35 -0.67 -17.70
CA ALA A 244 -20.46 -1.29 -18.40
C ALA A 244 -21.73 -0.94 -17.65
N SER A 245 -22.76 -0.46 -18.35
CA SER A 245 -24.02 -0.09 -17.68
C SER A 245 -24.51 -1.33 -16.93
N LEU A 246 -24.47 -1.28 -15.60
CA LEU A 246 -24.97 -2.36 -14.77
C LEU A 246 -26.49 -2.32 -14.91
N ALA A 247 -27.03 -3.05 -15.88
CA ALA A 247 -28.47 -3.15 -16.09
C ALA A 247 -29.07 -3.93 -14.90
N VAL A 248 -29.41 -3.22 -13.84
CA VAL A 248 -30.05 -3.80 -12.64
C VAL A 248 -31.44 -4.27 -13.01
N VAL A 249 -31.73 -5.54 -12.73
CA VAL A 249 -33.08 -6.07 -12.77
C VAL A 249 -33.49 -6.23 -11.31
N SER A 250 -34.12 -5.19 -10.77
CA SER A 250 -34.45 -5.14 -9.34
C SER A 250 -35.28 -6.36 -8.95
N SER A 251 -34.81 -7.07 -7.93
CA SER A 251 -35.56 -8.16 -7.29
C SER A 251 -36.70 -7.64 -6.40
N GLY A 252 -36.72 -6.33 -6.11
CA GLY A 252 -37.61 -5.73 -5.11
C GLY A 252 -37.22 -6.06 -3.67
N VAL A 253 -36.11 -6.77 -3.46
CA VAL A 253 -35.64 -7.22 -2.14
C VAL A 253 -34.63 -6.23 -1.58
N ARG A 254 -34.81 -5.83 -0.32
CA ARG A 254 -33.79 -5.11 0.46
C ARG A 254 -32.92 -6.11 1.19
N ILE A 255 -31.62 -5.87 1.26
CA ILE A 255 -30.69 -6.82 1.87
C ILE A 255 -30.01 -6.21 3.10
N ARG A 256 -30.07 -6.95 4.20
CA ARG A 256 -29.29 -6.70 5.41
C ARG A 256 -28.25 -7.79 5.58
N LEU A 257 -26.98 -7.44 5.45
CA LEU A 257 -25.84 -8.33 5.67
C LEU A 257 -25.26 -8.10 7.06
N LEU A 258 -25.36 -9.11 7.92
CA LEU A 258 -24.74 -9.13 9.25
C LEU A 258 -23.49 -9.99 9.21
N ALA A 259 -22.36 -9.39 9.56
CA ALA A 259 -21.06 -10.04 9.61
C ALA A 259 -20.62 -10.21 11.06
N ILE A 260 -20.54 -11.45 11.53
CA ILE A 260 -20.16 -11.81 12.91
C ILE A 260 -18.77 -12.45 12.88
N ASP A 261 -17.82 -11.86 13.58
CA ASP A 261 -16.45 -12.37 13.65
C ASP A 261 -16.22 -13.20 14.92
N GLY A 262 -15.43 -14.27 14.83
CA GLY A 262 -15.13 -15.16 15.97
C GLY A 262 -16.23 -16.19 16.25
N PHE A 263 -17.06 -16.51 15.27
CA PHE A 263 -18.15 -17.45 15.46
C PHE A 263 -17.64 -18.89 15.38
N ASP A 264 -18.00 -19.70 16.38
CA ASP A 264 -17.69 -21.12 16.49
C ASP A 264 -18.99 -21.94 16.37
N PRO A 265 -19.18 -22.64 15.23
CA PRO A 265 -20.33 -23.52 15.03
C PRO A 265 -20.50 -24.58 16.13
N ALA A 266 -19.41 -25.08 16.73
CA ALA A 266 -19.48 -26.09 17.78
C ALA A 266 -20.13 -25.55 19.08
N VAL A 267 -19.93 -24.26 19.38
CA VAL A 267 -20.59 -23.62 20.51
C VAL A 267 -22.10 -23.50 20.27
N MET A 268 -22.50 -23.22 19.03
CA MET A 268 -23.92 -23.20 18.65
C MET A 268 -24.57 -24.57 18.71
N ASP A 269 -23.89 -25.62 18.27
CA ASP A 269 -24.42 -26.99 18.37
C ASP A 269 -24.65 -27.39 19.83
N ALA A 270 -23.80 -26.92 20.75
CA ALA A 270 -23.95 -27.14 22.18
C ALA A 270 -25.07 -26.28 22.81
N LEU A 271 -25.21 -25.01 22.41
CA LEU A 271 -26.17 -24.07 23.01
C LEU A 271 -27.56 -24.15 22.40
N GLY A 272 -27.69 -24.48 21.12
CA GLY A 272 -28.97 -24.54 20.40
C GLY A 272 -30.03 -25.39 21.12
N PRO A 273 -29.72 -26.65 21.50
CA PRO A 273 -30.66 -27.53 22.21
C PRO A 273 -31.09 -27.02 23.60
N THR A 274 -30.32 -26.11 24.22
CA THR A 274 -30.63 -25.59 25.56
C THR A 274 -31.75 -24.53 25.56
N GLY A 275 -32.13 -24.02 24.39
CA GLY A 275 -33.11 -22.94 24.27
C GLY A 275 -32.61 -21.56 24.72
N ARG A 276 -31.31 -21.41 25.05
CA ARG A 276 -30.71 -20.14 25.49
C ARG A 276 -30.37 -19.17 24.34
N VAL A 277 -30.31 -19.66 23.10
CA VAL A 277 -30.00 -18.88 21.88
C VAL A 277 -31.06 -19.08 20.79
N PRO A 278 -32.36 -18.83 21.09
CA PRO A 278 -33.45 -19.20 20.20
C PRO A 278 -33.43 -18.50 18.84
N HIS A 279 -32.94 -17.27 18.74
CA HIS A 279 -32.99 -16.49 17.50
C HIS A 279 -31.91 -16.96 16.51
N LEU A 280 -30.68 -17.14 17.00
CA LEU A 280 -29.57 -17.69 16.23
C LEU A 280 -29.81 -19.17 15.88
N ALA A 281 -30.31 -19.98 16.82
CA ALA A 281 -30.63 -21.39 16.56
C ALA A 281 -31.72 -21.55 15.49
N ARG A 282 -32.70 -20.64 15.45
CA ARG A 282 -33.72 -20.60 14.39
C ARG A 282 -33.11 -20.30 13.02
N LEU A 283 -32.16 -19.36 12.94
CA LEU A 283 -31.46 -19.06 11.69
C LEU A 283 -30.64 -20.25 11.19
N VAL A 284 -29.85 -20.87 12.07
CA VAL A 284 -29.00 -22.03 11.73
C VAL A 284 -29.85 -23.23 11.34
N SER A 285 -30.98 -23.47 12.02
CA SER A 285 -31.88 -24.59 11.68
C SER A 285 -32.67 -24.36 10.39
N ALA A 286 -32.83 -23.12 9.92
CA ALA A 286 -33.46 -22.81 8.64
C ALA A 286 -32.62 -23.21 7.42
N GLY A 287 -31.30 -23.41 7.58
CA GLY A 287 -30.40 -23.83 6.51
C GLY A 287 -29.05 -23.12 6.59
N VAL A 288 -27.97 -23.82 6.23
CA VAL A 288 -26.59 -23.35 6.36
C VAL A 288 -25.79 -23.64 5.10
N VAL A 289 -25.03 -22.63 4.67
CA VAL A 289 -23.89 -22.80 3.79
C VAL A 289 -22.63 -22.80 4.65
N ARG A 290 -21.89 -23.90 4.67
CA ARG A 290 -20.59 -24.01 5.34
C ARG A 290 -19.55 -23.26 4.52
N LEU A 291 -18.82 -22.35 5.16
CA LEU A 291 -17.79 -21.55 4.52
C LEU A 291 -16.40 -22.09 4.86
N SER A 292 -15.59 -22.35 3.84
CA SER A 292 -14.18 -22.69 4.03
C SER A 292 -13.45 -21.58 4.79
N ALA A 293 -12.51 -21.97 5.64
CA ALA A 293 -11.76 -21.03 6.46
C ALA A 293 -10.27 -21.11 6.12
N ASP A 294 -9.64 -19.97 5.81
CA ASP A 294 -8.24 -19.90 5.34
C ASP A 294 -7.23 -20.26 6.44
N ALA A 295 -6.04 -20.73 6.04
CA ALA A 295 -4.97 -21.06 6.98
C ALA A 295 -4.37 -19.81 7.68
N VAL A 296 -4.38 -18.67 6.99
CA VAL A 296 -3.96 -17.38 7.55
C VAL A 296 -5.20 -16.72 8.14
N ARG A 297 -5.21 -16.49 9.46
CA ARG A 297 -6.31 -15.82 10.18
C ARG A 297 -6.00 -14.34 10.35
N ASP A 298 -6.58 -13.50 9.51
CA ASP A 298 -6.49 -12.05 9.66
C ASP A 298 -7.84 -11.39 9.28
N PRO A 299 -8.58 -10.84 10.26
CA PRO A 299 -9.88 -10.24 10.01
C PRO A 299 -9.89 -9.18 8.90
N ALA A 300 -8.88 -8.31 8.82
CA ALA A 300 -8.88 -7.28 7.79
C ALA A 300 -8.71 -7.88 6.39
N ARG A 301 -7.89 -8.92 6.25
CA ARG A 301 -7.75 -9.69 5.01
C ARG A 301 -9.05 -10.41 4.65
N ASP A 302 -9.57 -11.21 5.57
CA ASP A 302 -10.67 -12.15 5.33
C ASP A 302 -11.98 -11.42 5.05
N TRP A 303 -12.31 -10.40 5.85
CA TRP A 303 -13.51 -9.59 5.63
C TRP A 303 -13.41 -8.69 4.39
N THR A 304 -12.19 -8.34 3.96
CA THR A 304 -12.00 -7.67 2.65
C THR A 304 -12.24 -8.62 1.48
N THR A 305 -11.78 -9.88 1.59
CA THR A 305 -12.09 -10.92 0.61
C THR A 305 -13.61 -11.12 0.48
N ILE A 306 -14.32 -11.16 1.62
CA ILE A 306 -15.79 -11.25 1.65
C ILE A 306 -16.45 -10.05 0.98
N ALA A 307 -15.96 -8.83 1.28
CA ALA A 307 -16.53 -7.60 0.74
C ALA A 307 -16.25 -7.38 -0.75
N THR A 308 -15.22 -8.01 -1.32
CA THR A 308 -14.81 -7.78 -2.72
C THR A 308 -15.08 -8.98 -3.63
N GLY A 309 -15.25 -10.17 -3.06
CA GLY A 309 -15.32 -11.43 -3.82
C GLY A 309 -14.02 -11.80 -4.54
N GLN A 310 -12.91 -11.17 -4.13
CA GLN A 310 -11.58 -11.34 -4.70
C GLN A 310 -10.62 -11.86 -3.63
N PRO A 311 -9.52 -12.52 -4.01
CA PRO A 311 -8.49 -12.91 -3.06
C PRO A 311 -7.54 -11.74 -2.74
N PRO A 312 -6.75 -11.83 -1.66
CA PRO A 312 -5.84 -10.77 -1.19
C PRO A 312 -4.85 -10.26 -2.23
N GLU A 313 -4.37 -11.14 -3.11
CA GLU A 313 -3.45 -10.81 -4.21
C GLU A 313 -4.08 -9.83 -5.22
N VAL A 314 -5.41 -9.83 -5.34
CA VAL A 314 -6.15 -9.00 -6.28
C VAL A 314 -6.70 -7.74 -5.60
N HIS A 315 -7.31 -7.87 -4.41
CA HIS A 315 -7.87 -6.69 -3.72
C HIS A 315 -6.82 -5.83 -3.00
N GLY A 316 -5.63 -6.36 -2.71
CA GLY A 316 -4.47 -5.60 -2.23
C GLY A 316 -4.33 -5.46 -0.70
N VAL A 317 -5.27 -6.00 0.08
CA VAL A 317 -5.24 -5.97 1.56
C VAL A 317 -4.78 -7.33 2.06
N HIS A 318 -3.60 -7.39 2.66
CA HIS A 318 -2.99 -8.66 3.08
C HIS A 318 -3.02 -8.92 4.59
N GLY A 319 -3.37 -7.91 5.40
CA GLY A 319 -3.56 -8.06 6.84
C GLY A 319 -3.76 -6.74 7.58
N LEU A 320 -3.93 -6.83 8.90
CA LEU A 320 -4.17 -5.71 9.83
C LEU A 320 -2.97 -4.77 9.96
N GLU A 321 -1.76 -5.33 10.04
CA GLU A 321 -0.51 -4.57 10.10
C GLU A 321 0.00 -4.29 8.69
N THR A 322 -0.14 -3.04 8.27
CA THR A 322 0.47 -2.51 7.05
C THR A 322 1.63 -1.60 7.45
N ARG A 323 2.61 -1.42 6.57
CA ARG A 323 3.78 -0.55 6.86
C ARG A 323 3.70 0.72 6.01
N ARG A 324 3.58 1.88 6.66
CA ARG A 324 3.75 3.22 6.03
C ARG A 324 5.21 3.64 6.10
N VAL A 325 5.69 4.47 5.17
CA VAL A 325 7.02 5.08 5.27
C VAL A 325 6.99 6.21 6.31
N ALA A 326 7.95 6.23 7.23
CA ALA A 326 8.06 7.19 8.31
C ALA A 326 8.27 8.60 7.78
N GLY A 327 7.56 9.57 8.36
CA GLY A 327 7.67 10.97 8.01
C GLY A 327 6.73 11.44 6.89
N LEU A 328 5.97 10.53 6.26
CA LEU A 328 4.88 10.85 5.33
C LEU A 328 3.53 10.71 6.02
N GLN A 329 2.62 11.66 5.82
CA GLN A 329 1.22 11.51 6.20
C GLN A 329 0.44 10.65 5.19
N GLY A 330 0.95 10.55 3.95
CA GLY A 330 0.35 9.75 2.90
C GLY A 330 0.66 8.24 2.93
N THR A 331 -0.22 7.44 2.33
CA THR A 331 -0.12 5.97 2.24
C THR A 331 0.52 5.54 0.93
N VAL A 332 1.51 4.65 0.97
CA VAL A 332 2.06 3.99 -0.23
C VAL A 332 1.15 2.82 -0.56
N ALA A 333 0.26 2.99 -1.55
CA ALA A 333 -0.43 1.85 -2.15
C ALA A 333 0.63 0.86 -2.66
N SER A 334 0.48 -0.42 -2.35
CA SER A 334 1.40 -1.47 -2.81
C SER A 334 1.46 -1.42 -4.33
N VAL A 335 2.56 -0.95 -4.92
CA VAL A 335 2.74 -0.94 -6.37
C VAL A 335 3.31 -2.30 -6.80
N GLU A 336 2.65 -2.89 -7.77
CA GLU A 336 2.83 -4.25 -8.30
C GLU A 336 4.10 -4.45 -9.15
N HIS A 337 5.17 -3.69 -8.91
CA HIS A 337 6.43 -3.85 -9.65
C HIS A 337 7.47 -4.53 -8.76
N ARG A 338 7.63 -5.85 -8.97
CA ARG A 338 8.47 -6.82 -8.25
C ARG A 338 9.91 -6.37 -7.93
N GLY A 339 10.48 -5.39 -8.63
CA GLY A 339 11.85 -4.91 -8.38
C GLY A 339 11.98 -3.65 -7.52
N LEU A 340 11.16 -2.62 -7.78
CA LEU A 340 11.42 -1.25 -7.28
C LEU A 340 10.77 -1.01 -5.91
N ALA A 341 9.57 -1.56 -5.70
CA ALA A 341 8.95 -1.56 -4.37
C ALA A 341 9.73 -2.45 -3.39
N SER A 342 10.39 -3.52 -3.86
CA SER A 342 11.32 -4.31 -3.06
C SER A 342 12.59 -3.52 -2.70
N ALA A 343 13.17 -2.76 -3.64
CA ALA A 343 14.35 -1.94 -3.39
C ALA A 343 14.06 -0.74 -2.47
N LEU A 344 12.92 -0.05 -2.67
CA LEU A 344 12.47 1.02 -1.78
C LEU A 344 12.11 0.46 -0.39
N ARG A 345 11.37 -0.66 -0.30
CA ARG A 345 11.10 -1.33 0.99
C ARG A 345 12.38 -1.77 1.68
N GLY A 346 13.32 -2.36 0.94
CA GLY A 346 14.62 -2.76 1.45
C GLY A 346 15.43 -1.58 1.97
N ALA A 347 15.42 -0.44 1.27
CA ALA A 347 16.09 0.77 1.72
C ALA A 347 15.40 1.44 2.92
N THR A 348 14.05 1.46 2.97
CA THR A 348 13.29 2.04 4.08
C THR A 348 13.28 1.14 5.33
N ASP A 349 13.28 -0.18 5.16
CA ASP A 349 13.40 -1.17 6.23
C ASP A 349 14.81 -1.17 6.83
N LEU A 350 15.87 -1.08 6.00
CA LEU A 350 17.26 -0.96 6.46
C LEU A 350 17.48 0.29 7.32
N LEU A 351 16.75 1.37 7.04
CA LEU A 351 16.83 2.64 7.76
C LEU A 351 15.81 2.77 8.90
N ARG A 352 14.98 1.75 9.18
CA ARG A 352 13.87 1.78 10.17
C ARG A 352 12.91 2.96 9.99
N LEU A 353 12.71 3.38 8.74
CA LEU A 353 11.85 4.50 8.38
C LEU A 353 10.47 4.01 7.97
N THR A 354 9.86 3.09 8.73
CA THR A 354 8.49 2.66 8.50
C THR A 354 7.69 2.76 9.80
N ARG A 355 6.49 3.33 9.73
CA ARG A 355 5.53 3.34 10.83
C ARG A 355 4.48 2.25 10.60
N PRO A 356 4.06 1.52 11.65
CA PRO A 356 2.90 0.65 11.55
C PRO A 356 1.68 1.47 11.14
N SER A 357 0.86 0.89 10.30
CA SER A 357 -0.38 1.40 9.72
C SER A 357 -1.41 0.31 9.77
N THR A 358 -2.68 0.69 9.82
CA THR A 358 -3.79 -0.26 9.81
C THR A 358 -4.31 -0.42 8.38
N ALA A 359 -4.91 -1.56 8.08
CA ALA A 359 -5.62 -1.77 6.82
C ALA A 359 -6.53 -0.56 6.50
N SER A 360 -6.49 -0.10 5.25
CA SER A 360 -7.19 1.10 4.79
C SER A 360 -7.80 0.88 3.42
N GLY A 361 -8.93 1.53 3.18
CA GLY A 361 -9.55 1.63 1.86
C GLY A 361 -8.64 2.25 0.81
N ALA A 362 -7.55 2.94 1.16
CA ALA A 362 -6.55 3.40 0.19
C ALA A 362 -5.74 2.24 -0.45
N GLU A 363 -5.73 1.06 0.18
CA GLU A 363 -5.04 -0.13 -0.31
C GLU A 363 -5.94 -0.98 -1.22
N LEU A 364 -7.26 -0.78 -1.16
CA LEU A 364 -8.25 -1.53 -1.96
C LEU A 364 -8.13 -1.20 -3.44
N ARG A 365 -7.89 -2.25 -4.23
CA ARG A 365 -7.82 -2.20 -5.70
C ARG A 365 -9.09 -2.69 -6.40
N SER A 366 -9.89 -3.49 -5.69
CA SER A 366 -11.15 -4.06 -6.16
C SER A 366 -12.32 -3.33 -5.51
N LYS A 367 -13.43 -3.17 -6.24
CA LYS A 367 -14.66 -2.59 -5.70
C LYS A 367 -15.30 -3.53 -4.68
N THR A 368 -15.86 -2.97 -3.62
CA THR A 368 -16.62 -3.73 -2.61
C THR A 368 -18.08 -3.90 -3.03
N ILE A 369 -18.83 -4.79 -2.35
CA ILE A 369 -20.26 -5.03 -2.63
C ILE A 369 -21.07 -3.72 -2.58
N TRP A 370 -20.84 -2.88 -1.56
CA TRP A 370 -21.56 -1.61 -1.42
C TRP A 370 -21.13 -0.57 -2.46
N GLU A 371 -19.88 -0.57 -2.91
CA GLU A 371 -19.43 0.29 -4.02
C GLU A 371 -20.06 -0.16 -5.35
N VAL A 372 -20.12 -1.47 -5.60
CA VAL A 372 -20.79 -2.01 -6.80
C VAL A 372 -22.30 -1.74 -6.77
N ALA A 373 -22.95 -1.89 -5.61
CA ALA A 373 -24.36 -1.56 -5.44
C ALA A 373 -24.64 -0.07 -5.68
N ALA A 374 -23.80 0.80 -5.10
CA ALA A 374 -23.84 2.24 -5.32
C ALA A 374 -23.68 2.62 -6.81
N ASP A 375 -22.68 2.05 -7.49
CA ASP A 375 -22.43 2.25 -8.91
C ASP A 375 -23.58 1.75 -9.80
N ALA A 376 -24.31 0.73 -9.34
CA ALA A 376 -25.51 0.22 -9.98
C ALA A 376 -26.77 1.08 -9.71
N GLY A 377 -26.63 2.17 -8.94
CA GLY A 377 -27.72 3.10 -8.61
C GLY A 377 -28.55 2.71 -7.39
N LEU A 378 -28.11 1.71 -6.61
CA LEU A 378 -28.79 1.28 -5.38
C LEU A 378 -28.29 2.06 -4.18
N ARG A 379 -29.16 2.29 -3.20
CA ARG A 379 -28.82 2.97 -1.94
C ARG A 379 -28.19 1.96 -0.99
N ALA A 380 -26.87 2.10 -0.78
CA ALA A 380 -26.09 1.18 0.04
C ALA A 380 -25.51 1.87 1.29
N ALA A 381 -25.39 1.12 2.39
CA ALA A 381 -24.67 1.53 3.58
C ALA A 381 -23.72 0.44 4.09
N VAL A 382 -22.62 0.85 4.71
CA VAL A 382 -21.68 -0.05 5.40
C VAL A 382 -21.26 0.54 6.74
N LEU A 383 -21.21 -0.30 7.77
CA LEU A 383 -20.83 0.06 9.12
C LEU A 383 -19.72 -0.84 9.65
N ASN A 384 -18.68 -0.19 10.18
CA ASN A 384 -17.55 -0.78 10.91
C ASN A 384 -16.74 -1.82 10.13
N TRP A 385 -16.98 -1.99 8.83
CA TRP A 385 -16.28 -3.01 8.05
C TRP A 385 -14.81 -2.64 7.86
N TRP A 386 -13.94 -3.65 7.83
CA TRP A 386 -12.50 -3.44 7.60
C TRP A 386 -12.19 -2.75 6.28
N ALA A 387 -11.11 -1.97 6.27
CA ALA A 387 -10.63 -1.23 5.10
C ALA A 387 -11.68 -0.27 4.48
N THR A 388 -12.58 0.29 5.29
CA THR A 388 -13.56 1.28 4.83
C THR A 388 -13.09 2.71 5.02
N TRP A 389 -12.12 2.97 5.91
CA TRP A 389 -11.50 4.28 6.01
C TRP A 389 -10.43 4.51 4.92
N PRO A 390 -10.44 5.66 4.21
CA PRO A 390 -11.38 6.78 4.38
C PRO A 390 -12.69 6.57 3.63
N ALA A 391 -13.79 6.96 4.27
CA ALA A 391 -15.10 7.16 3.67
C ALA A 391 -15.06 8.36 2.70
N THR A 392 -15.56 8.19 1.48
CA THR A 392 -15.62 9.27 0.49
C THR A 392 -17.03 9.51 -0.05
N PRO A 393 -17.43 10.78 -0.24
CA PRO A 393 -18.69 11.12 -0.90
C PRO A 393 -18.56 11.13 -2.45
N SER A 394 -17.45 10.66 -3.03
CA SER A 394 -17.24 10.72 -4.47
C SER A 394 -18.04 9.65 -5.22
N GLY A 395 -18.67 10.04 -6.32
CA GLY A 395 -19.54 9.20 -7.14
C GLY A 395 -20.90 9.86 -7.39
N ASN A 396 -21.67 9.34 -8.34
CA ASN A 396 -23.03 9.85 -8.62
C ASN A 396 -24.03 9.45 -7.53
N ASN A 397 -23.77 8.34 -6.84
CA ASN A 397 -24.60 7.77 -5.79
C ASN A 397 -23.71 7.11 -4.72
N PRO A 398 -22.91 7.89 -3.96
CA PRO A 398 -21.95 7.32 -3.01
C PRO A 398 -22.68 6.58 -1.88
N PRO A 399 -22.17 5.42 -1.43
CA PRO A 399 -22.75 4.71 -0.30
C PRO A 399 -22.56 5.50 1.01
N VAL A 400 -23.45 5.26 1.97
CA VAL A 400 -23.22 5.70 3.36
C VAL A 400 -22.13 4.81 3.97
N VAL A 401 -21.05 5.41 4.46
CA VAL A 401 -19.93 4.69 5.06
C VAL A 401 -19.72 5.23 6.47
N VAL A 402 -19.93 4.38 7.47
CA VAL A 402 -19.51 4.58 8.85
C VAL A 402 -18.32 3.65 9.07
N SER A 403 -17.10 4.17 8.92
CA SER A 403 -15.91 3.32 8.76
C SER A 403 -15.49 2.59 10.03
N ASP A 404 -14.50 1.69 9.91
CA ASP A 404 -13.78 1.06 11.03
C ASP A 404 -13.16 2.06 12.03
N ARG A 405 -13.04 3.35 11.64
CA ARG A 405 -12.52 4.44 12.48
C ARG A 405 -13.60 5.36 13.07
N ALA A 406 -14.85 5.19 12.66
CA ALA A 406 -15.95 6.09 13.03
C ALA A 406 -16.19 6.18 14.53
N LEU A 407 -16.16 5.03 15.23
CA LEU A 407 -16.38 4.97 16.66
C LEU A 407 -15.36 5.82 17.44
N LEU A 408 -14.09 5.75 17.06
CA LEU A 408 -13.03 6.54 17.67
C LEU A 408 -13.21 8.05 17.43
N ARG A 409 -13.67 8.44 16.24
CA ARG A 409 -13.99 9.85 15.92
C ARG A 409 -15.18 10.36 16.75
N LEU A 410 -16.20 9.54 16.98
CA LEU A 410 -17.36 9.90 17.81
C LEU A 410 -16.99 10.03 19.30
N GLU A 411 -16.12 9.15 19.80
CA GLU A 411 -15.60 9.21 21.18
C GLU A 411 -14.77 10.48 21.43
N ARG A 412 -13.90 10.84 20.48
CA ARG A 412 -12.98 11.99 20.62
C ARG A 412 -13.61 13.33 20.23
N GLY A 413 -14.58 13.32 19.32
CA GLY A 413 -15.10 14.52 18.67
C GLY A 413 -14.12 15.14 17.66
N GLY A 414 -14.44 16.36 17.24
CA GLY A 414 -13.66 17.14 16.27
C GLY A 414 -14.07 16.91 14.81
N ALA A 415 -13.40 17.60 13.89
CA ALA A 415 -13.71 17.52 12.46
C ALA A 415 -13.35 16.14 11.86
N LEU A 416 -14.13 15.72 10.86
CA LEU A 416 -13.91 14.48 10.11
C LEU A 416 -12.59 14.50 9.32
N ASP A 417 -11.89 13.38 9.36
CA ASP A 417 -10.79 13.01 8.46
C ASP A 417 -11.18 11.75 7.65
N GLY A 418 -12.41 11.73 7.13
CA GLY A 418 -12.93 10.62 6.33
C GLY A 418 -13.37 9.39 7.13
N GLU A 419 -13.72 9.51 8.41
CA GLU A 419 -14.27 8.38 9.17
C GLU A 419 -15.73 8.09 8.82
N ILE A 420 -16.51 9.11 8.47
CA ILE A 420 -17.92 8.96 8.14
C ILE A 420 -18.23 9.79 6.88
N ALA A 421 -18.96 9.20 5.94
CA ALA A 421 -19.53 9.90 4.80
C ALA A 421 -20.97 9.40 4.53
N PRO A 422 -21.91 10.29 4.14
CA PRO A 422 -21.76 11.74 4.04
C PRO A 422 -21.68 12.41 5.42
N ALA A 423 -21.18 13.65 5.48
CA ALA A 423 -20.99 14.40 6.73
C ALA A 423 -22.28 14.58 7.55
N ALA A 424 -23.45 14.61 6.91
CA ALA A 424 -24.74 14.69 7.60
C ALA A 424 -24.99 13.49 8.54
N VAL A 425 -24.45 12.31 8.22
CA VAL A 425 -24.53 11.13 9.09
C VAL A 425 -23.70 11.34 10.35
N TYR A 426 -22.52 11.96 10.23
CA TYR A 426 -21.69 12.30 11.40
C TYR A 426 -22.41 13.26 12.34
N GLU A 427 -23.01 14.33 11.84
CA GLU A 427 -23.71 15.30 12.70
C GLU A 427 -24.89 14.66 13.44
N ARG A 428 -25.63 13.77 12.77
CA ARG A 428 -26.70 12.99 13.42
C ARG A 428 -26.16 12.08 14.52
N LEU A 429 -25.18 11.23 14.20
CA LEU A 429 -24.59 10.30 15.17
C LEU A 429 -23.91 11.03 16.34
N ARG A 430 -23.29 12.18 16.07
CA ARG A 430 -22.66 13.03 17.09
C ARG A 430 -23.71 13.67 18.02
N GLY A 431 -24.84 14.13 17.45
CA GLY A 431 -25.96 14.67 18.22
C GLY A 431 -26.59 13.62 19.15
N ASP A 432 -26.74 12.39 18.66
CA ASP A 432 -27.35 11.29 19.41
C ASP A 432 -26.34 10.48 20.24
N TRP A 433 -25.06 10.87 20.26
CA TRP A 433 -23.98 10.04 20.81
C TRP A 433 -24.18 9.65 22.28
N THR A 434 -24.70 10.56 23.10
CA THR A 434 -25.00 10.27 24.51
C THR A 434 -26.12 9.22 24.65
N ALA A 435 -27.16 9.30 23.82
CA ALA A 435 -28.26 8.34 23.82
C ALA A 435 -27.81 6.97 23.29
N ILE A 436 -26.99 6.94 22.24
CA ILE A 436 -26.38 5.72 21.68
C ILE A 436 -25.57 4.98 22.76
N LYS A 437 -24.72 5.69 23.51
CA LYS A 437 -23.95 5.09 24.61
C LYS A 437 -24.83 4.57 25.74
N ALA A 438 -25.87 5.33 26.12
CA ALA A 438 -26.78 4.92 27.17
C ALA A 438 -27.55 3.64 26.78
N GLU A 439 -28.06 3.57 25.55
CA GLU A 439 -28.73 2.38 25.02
C GLU A 439 -27.82 1.15 25.03
N ALA A 440 -26.60 1.28 24.49
CA ALA A 440 -25.62 0.20 24.50
C ALA A 440 -25.30 -0.27 25.93
N ALA A 441 -25.07 0.66 26.86
CA ALA A 441 -24.81 0.32 28.27
C ALA A 441 -26.00 -0.41 28.93
N THR A 442 -27.23 0.03 28.68
CA THR A 442 -28.45 -0.63 29.19
C THR A 442 -28.61 -2.04 28.62
N LEU A 443 -28.39 -2.23 27.32
CA LEU A 443 -28.45 -3.55 26.68
C LEU A 443 -27.42 -4.50 27.28
N ILE A 444 -26.17 -4.05 27.43
CA ILE A 444 -25.09 -4.86 28.02
C ILE A 444 -25.40 -5.21 29.48
N ALA A 445 -25.88 -4.25 30.28
CA ALA A 445 -26.25 -4.50 31.67
C ALA A 445 -27.40 -5.51 31.81
N THR A 446 -28.32 -5.53 30.84
CA THR A 446 -29.49 -6.41 30.85
C THR A 446 -29.17 -7.82 30.33
N LEU A 447 -28.40 -7.92 29.25
CA LEU A 447 -28.21 -9.15 28.49
C LEU A 447 -26.92 -9.89 28.85
N LEU A 448 -25.93 -9.21 29.44
CA LEU A 448 -24.64 -9.79 29.80
C LEU A 448 -24.39 -9.63 31.31
N PRO A 449 -24.86 -10.59 32.14
CA PRO A 449 -24.65 -10.55 33.58
C PRO A 449 -23.17 -10.71 33.94
N ASP A 450 -22.77 -10.14 35.09
CA ASP A 450 -21.42 -10.35 35.61
C ASP A 450 -21.23 -11.82 36.02
N GLY A 451 -20.16 -12.43 35.53
CA GLY A 451 -19.68 -13.71 36.01
C GLY A 451 -18.76 -13.56 37.22
N ASP A 452 -18.48 -14.69 37.88
CA ASP A 452 -17.64 -14.76 39.08
C ASP A 452 -16.21 -14.24 38.85
N ASP A 453 -15.65 -14.47 37.67
CA ASP A 453 -14.32 -13.98 37.30
C ASP A 453 -14.38 -12.56 36.73
N ARG A 454 -13.89 -11.59 37.52
CA ARG A 454 -13.86 -10.17 37.16
C ARG A 454 -13.07 -9.89 35.88
N ALA A 455 -11.99 -10.63 35.62
CA ALA A 455 -11.17 -10.44 34.43
C ALA A 455 -11.95 -10.85 33.17
N THR A 456 -12.61 -12.00 33.22
CA THR A 456 -13.51 -12.47 32.15
C THR A 456 -14.65 -11.50 31.93
N SER A 457 -15.37 -11.10 32.98
CA SER A 457 -16.49 -10.14 32.87
C SER A 457 -16.06 -8.80 32.25
N THR A 458 -14.88 -8.29 32.61
CA THR A 458 -14.33 -7.06 32.03
C THR A 458 -14.04 -7.21 30.53
N ALA A 459 -13.42 -8.33 30.13
CA ALA A 459 -13.12 -8.59 28.72
C ALA A 459 -14.40 -8.73 27.88
N LEU A 460 -15.39 -9.47 28.37
CA LEU A 460 -16.67 -9.67 27.70
C LEU A 460 -17.44 -8.35 27.56
N ARG A 461 -17.52 -7.54 28.63
CA ARG A 461 -18.20 -6.23 28.58
C ARG A 461 -17.57 -5.30 27.55
N ARG A 462 -16.24 -5.28 27.47
CA ARG A 462 -15.51 -4.47 26.49
C ARG A 462 -15.78 -4.90 25.04
N ALA A 463 -15.83 -6.21 24.80
CA ALA A 463 -16.22 -6.75 23.50
C ALA A 463 -17.68 -6.42 23.16
N ALA A 464 -18.60 -6.58 24.12
CA ALA A 464 -20.02 -6.31 23.98
C ALA A 464 -20.32 -4.83 23.70
N GLU A 465 -19.53 -3.92 24.28
CA GLU A 465 -19.62 -2.48 24.04
C GLU A 465 -19.39 -2.14 22.55
N VAL A 466 -18.42 -2.80 21.90
CA VAL A 466 -18.17 -2.58 20.47
C VAL A 466 -19.40 -2.96 19.65
N ASP A 467 -19.93 -4.17 19.81
CA ASP A 467 -21.06 -4.66 19.00
C ASP A 467 -22.35 -3.89 19.28
N ALA A 468 -22.64 -3.60 20.55
CA ALA A 468 -23.84 -2.86 20.95
C ALA A 468 -23.82 -1.42 20.41
N LEU A 469 -22.67 -0.75 20.42
CA LEU A 469 -22.53 0.58 19.83
C LEU A 469 -22.72 0.57 18.31
N GLN A 470 -22.22 -0.46 17.61
CA GLN A 470 -22.43 -0.55 16.15
C GLN A 470 -23.91 -0.70 15.79
N LEU A 471 -24.65 -1.55 16.51
CA LEU A 471 -26.08 -1.74 16.30
C LEU A 471 -26.89 -0.49 16.68
N ALA A 472 -26.55 0.14 17.80
CA ALA A 472 -27.16 1.39 18.19
C ALA A 472 -26.92 2.47 17.12
N MET A 473 -25.72 2.61 16.55
CA MET A 473 -25.48 3.52 15.42
C MET A 473 -26.26 3.13 14.15
N ALA A 474 -26.33 1.85 13.82
CA ALA A 474 -27.07 1.36 12.64
C ALA A 474 -28.54 1.75 12.69
N SER A 475 -29.17 1.69 13.88
CA SER A 475 -30.58 2.06 14.07
C SER A 475 -30.88 3.56 13.88
N ARG A 476 -29.85 4.42 13.81
CA ARG A 476 -29.99 5.87 13.54
C ARG A 476 -29.84 6.20 12.06
N LEU A 477 -29.55 5.18 11.23
CA LEU A 477 -29.62 5.29 9.79
C LEU A 477 -31.05 5.06 9.32
N ASP A 478 -31.44 5.72 8.23
CA ASP A 478 -32.74 5.47 7.59
C ASP A 478 -32.67 4.17 6.78
N THR A 479 -32.67 3.04 7.48
CA THR A 479 -32.52 1.71 6.88
C THR A 479 -33.67 1.33 5.97
N ALA A 480 -34.86 1.91 6.18
CA ALA A 480 -36.01 1.69 5.32
C ALA A 480 -35.77 2.22 3.90
N SER A 481 -34.95 3.27 3.79
CA SER A 481 -34.50 3.87 2.54
C SER A 481 -33.27 3.18 1.92
N LEU A 482 -32.79 2.07 2.45
CA LEU A 482 -31.63 1.38 1.88
C LEU A 482 -32.06 0.13 1.12
N ASP A 483 -31.43 -0.09 -0.02
CA ASP A 483 -31.54 -1.35 -0.78
C ASP A 483 -30.54 -2.38 -0.23
N PHE A 484 -29.41 -1.91 0.32
CA PHE A 484 -28.37 -2.75 0.92
C PHE A 484 -27.76 -2.10 2.16
N ILE A 485 -27.61 -2.86 3.24
CA ILE A 485 -26.82 -2.46 4.41
C ILE A 485 -25.93 -3.62 4.86
N ALA A 486 -24.65 -3.33 5.11
CA ALA A 486 -23.68 -4.27 5.67
C ALA A 486 -23.20 -3.80 7.05
N LEU A 487 -23.26 -4.66 8.05
CA LEU A 487 -22.87 -4.39 9.43
C LEU A 487 -21.87 -5.43 9.92
N TYR A 488 -20.72 -4.97 10.40
CA TYR A 488 -19.66 -5.83 10.96
C TYR A 488 -19.57 -5.75 12.49
N LEU A 489 -19.64 -6.92 13.14
CA LEU A 489 -19.65 -7.14 14.59
C LEU A 489 -18.41 -7.97 15.01
N PRO A 490 -17.33 -7.32 15.46
CA PRO A 490 -16.09 -7.99 15.86
C PRO A 490 -16.07 -8.48 17.31
N GLY A 491 -17.09 -8.16 18.12
CA GLY A 491 -17.04 -8.32 19.57
C GLY A 491 -16.76 -9.76 20.01
N LEU A 492 -17.36 -10.75 19.35
CA LEU A 492 -17.12 -12.15 19.68
C LEU A 492 -15.65 -12.58 19.41
N ASP A 493 -15.05 -12.20 18.28
CA ASP A 493 -13.61 -12.41 18.01
C ASP A 493 -12.73 -11.68 19.05
N ILE A 494 -13.08 -10.44 19.43
CA ILE A 494 -12.38 -9.69 20.47
C ILE A 494 -12.42 -10.44 21.81
N ALA A 495 -13.60 -10.93 22.21
CA ALA A 495 -13.81 -11.70 23.43
C ALA A 495 -12.99 -12.99 23.41
N GLN A 496 -13.12 -13.78 22.33
CA GLN A 496 -12.39 -15.04 22.18
C GLN A 496 -10.88 -14.85 22.21
N TYR A 497 -10.35 -13.89 21.44
CA TYR A 497 -8.92 -13.65 21.42
C TYR A 497 -8.39 -13.16 22.77
N THR A 498 -9.13 -12.27 23.45
CA THR A 498 -8.73 -11.77 24.77
C THR A 498 -8.71 -12.88 25.82
N LEU A 499 -9.68 -13.80 25.77
CA LEU A 499 -9.82 -14.87 26.76
C LEU A 499 -8.96 -16.10 26.45
N LEU A 500 -8.81 -16.48 25.18
CA LEU A 500 -8.16 -17.73 24.77
C LEU A 500 -6.87 -17.51 23.97
N GLY A 501 -6.75 -16.38 23.27
CA GLY A 501 -5.65 -16.09 22.34
C GLY A 501 -4.38 -15.53 22.99
N SER A 502 -4.36 -15.28 24.30
CA SER A 502 -3.21 -14.65 24.99
C SER A 502 -1.98 -15.56 25.16
N GLY A 503 -2.07 -16.85 24.78
CA GLY A 503 -0.97 -17.82 24.90
C GLY A 503 -0.58 -18.15 26.34
N GLN A 504 -1.36 -17.70 27.32
CA GLN A 504 -1.15 -18.00 28.73
C GLN A 504 -1.54 -19.45 29.03
N THR A 505 -0.70 -20.16 29.79
CA THR A 505 -1.06 -21.47 30.34
C THR A 505 -2.13 -21.28 31.42
N LEU A 506 -3.33 -21.78 31.18
CA LEU A 506 -4.46 -21.67 32.10
C LEU A 506 -4.62 -22.94 32.92
N SER A 507 -5.03 -22.78 34.18
CA SER A 507 -5.53 -23.92 34.96
C SER A 507 -6.83 -24.44 34.32
N PRO A 508 -7.17 -25.73 34.51
CA PRO A 508 -8.42 -26.27 33.98
C PRO A 508 -9.67 -25.52 34.45
N SER A 509 -9.70 -25.07 35.72
CA SER A 509 -10.80 -24.28 36.26
C SER A 509 -10.91 -22.90 35.64
N ALA A 510 -9.79 -22.21 35.42
CA ALA A 510 -9.78 -20.91 34.76
C ALA A 510 -10.21 -21.02 33.28
N LEU A 511 -9.78 -22.07 32.58
CA LEU A 511 -10.22 -22.35 31.21
C LEU A 511 -11.73 -22.61 31.17
N ALA A 512 -12.26 -23.43 32.07
CA ALA A 512 -13.70 -23.70 32.16
C ALA A 512 -14.52 -22.42 32.41
N ALA A 513 -14.08 -21.55 33.32
CA ALA A 513 -14.73 -20.27 33.59
C ALA A 513 -14.74 -19.35 32.36
N ARG A 514 -13.62 -19.26 31.62
CA ARG A 514 -13.54 -18.47 30.38
C ARG A 514 -14.43 -19.02 29.28
N LEU A 515 -14.52 -20.35 29.14
CA LEU A 515 -15.42 -20.99 28.17
C LEU A 515 -16.90 -20.75 28.51
N GLU A 516 -17.28 -20.78 29.79
CA GLU A 516 -18.64 -20.42 30.19
C GLU A 516 -18.93 -18.94 29.97
N GLY A 517 -17.96 -18.06 30.22
CA GLY A 517 -18.06 -16.64 29.85
C GLY A 517 -18.23 -16.43 28.34
N LEU A 518 -17.56 -17.21 27.50
CA LEU A 518 -17.79 -17.16 26.06
C LEU A 518 -19.20 -17.63 25.69
N ARG A 519 -19.71 -18.69 26.32
CA ARG A 519 -21.10 -19.13 26.11
C ARG A 519 -22.12 -18.06 26.52
N SER A 520 -21.88 -17.33 27.61
CA SER A 520 -22.75 -16.20 27.99
C SER A 520 -22.71 -15.07 26.96
N TYR A 521 -21.58 -14.88 26.27
CA TYR A 521 -21.49 -13.95 25.15
C TYR A 521 -22.38 -14.35 23.96
N TYR A 522 -22.51 -15.65 23.64
CA TYR A 522 -23.46 -16.10 22.60
C TYR A 522 -24.91 -15.81 22.98
N VAL A 523 -25.27 -15.97 24.25
CA VAL A 523 -26.60 -15.61 24.77
C VAL A 523 -26.84 -14.10 24.68
N PHE A 524 -25.83 -13.30 25.03
CA PHE A 524 -25.85 -11.86 24.83
C PHE A 524 -26.05 -11.50 23.35
N LEU A 525 -25.28 -12.11 22.45
CA LEU A 525 -25.35 -11.87 21.01
C LEU A 525 -26.72 -12.25 20.43
N ASP A 526 -27.30 -13.38 20.86
CA ASP A 526 -28.65 -13.78 20.48
C ASP A 526 -29.71 -12.76 20.90
N GLY A 527 -29.62 -12.27 22.15
CA GLY A 527 -30.50 -11.23 22.66
C GLY A 527 -30.33 -9.90 21.92
N LEU A 528 -29.09 -9.51 21.66
CA LEU A 528 -28.73 -8.28 20.96
C LEU A 528 -29.20 -8.29 19.51
N LEU A 529 -29.16 -9.45 18.85
CA LEU A 529 -29.51 -9.60 17.45
C LEU A 529 -30.97 -9.95 17.20
N ARG A 530 -31.79 -10.19 18.23
CA ARG A 530 -33.21 -10.59 18.15
C ARG A 530 -34.00 -9.92 17.02
N ASP A 531 -34.02 -8.59 17.02
CA ASP A 531 -34.81 -7.81 16.05
C ASP A 531 -34.06 -7.65 14.73
N VAL A 532 -32.73 -7.75 14.76
CA VAL A 532 -31.85 -7.53 13.62
C VAL A 532 -31.87 -8.73 12.67
N VAL A 533 -31.98 -9.95 13.21
CA VAL A 533 -32.02 -11.19 12.44
C VAL A 533 -33.41 -11.56 11.94
N THR A 534 -34.44 -10.85 12.40
CA THR A 534 -35.81 -11.07 11.95
C THR A 534 -36.08 -10.18 10.74
N PRO A 535 -36.35 -10.77 9.55
CA PRO A 535 -36.55 -10.00 8.32
C PRO A 535 -37.88 -9.22 8.36
N ALA A 536 -37.86 -7.97 7.90
CA ALA A 536 -39.09 -7.24 7.58
C ALA A 536 -39.70 -7.76 6.25
N PRO A 537 -40.98 -7.44 5.93
CA PRO A 537 -41.55 -7.74 4.62
C PRO A 537 -40.69 -7.18 3.47
N GLY A 538 -40.42 -8.01 2.46
CA GLY A 538 -39.54 -7.66 1.33
C GLY A 538 -38.07 -7.49 1.70
N GLU A 539 -37.63 -7.93 2.89
CA GLU A 539 -36.24 -7.92 3.32
C GLU A 539 -35.66 -9.34 3.34
N LEU A 540 -34.41 -9.46 2.89
CA LEU A 540 -33.58 -10.63 3.04
C LEU A 540 -32.46 -10.31 4.03
N VAL A 541 -32.44 -11.03 5.16
CA VAL A 541 -31.35 -10.97 6.12
C VAL A 541 -30.36 -12.09 5.82
N ILE A 542 -29.10 -11.72 5.59
CA ILE A 542 -28.00 -12.65 5.39
C ILE A 542 -27.06 -12.50 6.58
N VAL A 543 -26.78 -13.59 7.28
CA VAL A 543 -25.78 -13.63 8.35
C VAL A 543 -24.57 -14.42 7.85
N VAL A 544 -23.41 -13.79 7.88
CA VAL A 544 -22.11 -14.40 7.62
C VAL A 544 -21.36 -14.44 8.93
N ALA A 545 -20.93 -15.62 9.34
CA ALA A 545 -20.18 -15.82 10.57
C ALA A 545 -18.86 -16.52 10.25
N GLN A 546 -17.74 -15.90 10.62
CA GLN A 546 -16.39 -16.44 10.38
C GLN A 546 -15.69 -16.76 11.70
N PRO A 547 -14.75 -17.72 11.72
CA PRO A 547 -14.07 -18.18 12.94
C PRO A 547 -13.15 -17.15 13.60
N GLY A 548 -12.90 -16.00 12.98
CA GLY A 548 -12.00 -14.97 13.48
C GLY A 548 -10.56 -15.46 13.62
N ARG A 549 -9.87 -15.01 14.67
CA ARG A 549 -8.43 -15.26 14.88
C ARG A 549 -8.09 -16.64 15.45
N ILE A 550 -9.09 -17.42 15.85
CA ILE A 550 -8.89 -18.74 16.45
C ILE A 550 -8.70 -19.80 15.37
N THR A 551 -7.53 -20.43 15.32
CA THR A 551 -7.16 -21.41 14.28
C THR A 551 -7.79 -22.78 14.47
N THR A 552 -8.30 -23.10 15.67
CA THR A 552 -8.92 -24.39 15.97
C THR A 552 -10.32 -24.54 15.38
N ILE A 553 -10.96 -23.43 14.98
CA ILE A 553 -12.25 -23.44 14.31
C ILE A 553 -11.99 -23.57 12.79
N ASP A 554 -12.55 -24.59 12.17
CA ASP A 554 -12.21 -25.06 10.82
C ASP A 554 -13.12 -24.51 9.72
N HIS A 555 -14.25 -23.90 10.07
CA HIS A 555 -15.21 -23.34 9.12
C HIS A 555 -16.00 -22.17 9.69
N GLY A 556 -16.47 -21.32 8.77
CA GLY A 556 -17.53 -20.35 9.04
C GLY A 556 -18.88 -20.85 8.54
N LEU A 557 -19.90 -20.01 8.64
CA LEU A 557 -21.22 -20.26 8.10
C LEU A 557 -21.81 -19.03 7.44
N MET A 558 -22.72 -19.27 6.50
CA MET A 558 -23.61 -18.28 5.92
C MET A 558 -25.03 -18.82 5.97
N VAL A 559 -25.95 -17.99 6.45
CA VAL A 559 -27.37 -18.30 6.56
C VAL A 559 -28.18 -17.15 6.00
N ALA A 560 -29.37 -17.44 5.48
CA ALA A 560 -30.29 -16.44 4.96
C ALA A 560 -31.69 -16.65 5.56
N SER A 561 -32.40 -15.56 5.79
CA SER A 561 -33.77 -15.56 6.27
C SER A 561 -34.58 -14.48 5.55
N GLY A 562 -35.78 -14.83 5.12
CA GLY A 562 -36.68 -13.99 4.33
C GLY A 562 -37.47 -14.83 3.34
N GLU A 563 -38.46 -14.22 2.67
CA GLU A 563 -39.34 -14.92 1.72
C GLU A 563 -38.59 -15.53 0.53
N THR A 564 -37.44 -14.94 0.17
CA THR A 564 -36.61 -15.40 -0.96
C THR A 564 -35.52 -16.38 -0.56
N ALA A 565 -35.32 -16.63 0.73
CA ALA A 565 -34.32 -17.58 1.23
C ALA A 565 -34.82 -19.03 1.01
N ALA A 566 -33.90 -19.94 0.67
CA ALA A 566 -34.22 -21.36 0.66
C ALA A 566 -34.26 -21.94 2.08
N MET A 567 -35.15 -22.91 2.30
CA MET A 567 -35.27 -23.64 3.56
C MET A 567 -34.50 -24.97 3.49
N GLY A 568 -33.90 -25.36 4.61
CA GLY A 568 -33.17 -26.63 4.76
C GLY A 568 -31.87 -26.72 3.96
N VAL A 569 -31.30 -25.58 3.54
CA VAL A 569 -30.08 -25.54 2.72
C VAL A 569 -28.93 -26.23 3.44
N ARG A 570 -28.19 -27.07 2.70
CA ARG A 570 -26.89 -27.60 3.10
C ARG A 570 -25.96 -27.52 1.90
N ALA A 571 -25.07 -26.54 1.89
CA ALA A 571 -24.12 -26.34 0.81
C ALA A 571 -22.74 -25.97 1.36
N GLU A 572 -21.73 -26.07 0.50
CA GLU A 572 -20.38 -25.60 0.77
C GLU A 572 -20.13 -24.33 -0.06
N GLY A 573 -19.38 -23.39 0.50
CA GLY A 573 -18.99 -22.15 -0.16
C GLY A 573 -17.66 -21.63 0.37
N ARG A 574 -17.17 -20.56 -0.25
CA ARG A 574 -15.95 -19.87 0.16
C ARG A 574 -16.27 -18.44 0.58
N PRO A 575 -15.42 -17.79 1.39
CA PRO A 575 -15.61 -16.38 1.76
C PRO A 575 -15.77 -15.46 0.53
N ALA A 576 -15.01 -15.71 -0.54
CA ALA A 576 -15.11 -14.94 -1.79
C ALA A 576 -16.46 -15.09 -2.52
N ASP A 577 -17.23 -16.15 -2.24
CA ASP A 577 -18.52 -16.41 -2.88
C ASP A 577 -19.65 -15.52 -2.32
N ILE A 578 -19.45 -14.85 -1.17
CA ILE A 578 -20.46 -14.01 -0.52
C ILE A 578 -20.79 -12.77 -1.36
N ALA A 579 -19.77 -12.01 -1.80
CA ALA A 579 -20.00 -10.81 -2.61
C ALA A 579 -20.85 -11.07 -3.86
N PRO A 580 -20.51 -12.03 -4.74
CA PRO A 580 -21.35 -12.32 -5.90
C PRO A 580 -22.74 -12.87 -5.51
N THR A 581 -22.87 -13.57 -4.38
CA THR A 581 -24.19 -14.01 -3.88
C THR A 581 -25.08 -12.84 -3.49
N VAL A 582 -24.55 -11.85 -2.77
CA VAL A 582 -25.29 -10.64 -2.39
C VAL A 582 -25.62 -9.78 -3.62
N LEU A 583 -24.67 -9.59 -4.53
CA LEU A 583 -24.90 -8.83 -5.76
C LEU A 583 -25.98 -9.47 -6.65
N HIS A 584 -26.00 -10.80 -6.72
CA HIS A 584 -27.05 -11.54 -7.42
C HIS A 584 -28.44 -11.27 -6.82
N ALA A 585 -28.55 -11.30 -5.49
CA ALA A 585 -29.81 -11.02 -4.79
C ALA A 585 -30.30 -9.57 -4.99
N LEU A 586 -29.38 -8.61 -5.14
CA LEU A 586 -29.68 -7.22 -5.51
C LEU A 586 -30.07 -7.04 -6.98
N GLY A 587 -30.02 -8.12 -7.78
CA GLY A 587 -30.33 -8.06 -9.21
C GLY A 587 -29.20 -7.46 -10.05
N ILE A 588 -27.97 -7.41 -9.54
CA ILE A 588 -26.79 -6.90 -10.24
C ILE A 588 -26.13 -8.06 -11.02
N PRO A 589 -25.79 -7.90 -12.31
CA PRO A 589 -25.07 -8.92 -13.06
C PRO A 589 -23.66 -9.13 -12.50
N ILE A 590 -23.16 -10.37 -12.53
CA ILE A 590 -21.91 -10.79 -11.90
C ILE A 590 -20.72 -10.59 -12.83
N SER A 591 -19.69 -9.92 -12.33
CA SER A 591 -18.46 -9.70 -13.09
C SER A 591 -17.71 -11.02 -13.30
N ARG A 592 -17.33 -11.32 -14.54
CA ARG A 592 -16.51 -12.49 -14.91
C ARG A 592 -15.10 -12.48 -14.29
N GLU A 593 -14.62 -11.31 -13.87
CA GLU A 593 -13.33 -11.17 -13.18
C GLU A 593 -13.38 -11.60 -11.70
N LEU A 594 -14.57 -11.80 -11.11
CA LEU A 594 -14.67 -12.24 -9.71
C LEU A 594 -14.16 -13.67 -9.53
N ALA A 595 -13.34 -13.88 -8.50
CA ALA A 595 -12.89 -15.22 -8.12
C ALA A 595 -14.01 -16.03 -7.43
N GLY A 596 -14.90 -15.33 -6.72
CA GLY A 596 -16.10 -15.91 -6.13
C GLY A 596 -17.20 -16.21 -7.14
N ARG A 597 -18.13 -17.10 -6.78
CA ARG A 597 -19.33 -17.43 -7.57
C ARG A 597 -20.59 -17.31 -6.71
N PRO A 598 -21.75 -16.92 -7.28
CA PRO A 598 -22.99 -16.88 -6.51
C PRO A 598 -23.39 -18.27 -6.00
N ILE A 599 -23.80 -18.34 -4.73
CA ILE A 599 -24.33 -19.54 -4.09
C ILE A 599 -25.85 -19.57 -4.32
N ALA A 600 -26.27 -20.05 -5.50
CA ALA A 600 -27.68 -20.08 -5.88
C ALA A 600 -28.56 -20.90 -4.91
N ALA A 601 -27.97 -21.91 -4.25
CA ALA A 601 -28.64 -22.75 -3.25
C ALA A 601 -29.14 -21.97 -2.03
N LEU A 602 -28.66 -20.75 -1.80
CA LEU A 602 -29.13 -19.89 -0.71
C LEU A 602 -30.55 -19.35 -0.94
N PHE A 603 -31.02 -19.34 -2.21
CA PHE A 603 -32.29 -18.75 -2.60
C PHE A 603 -33.31 -19.81 -3.00
N SER A 604 -34.60 -19.47 -2.84
CA SER A 604 -35.70 -20.36 -3.23
C SER A 604 -35.68 -20.66 -4.75
N SER A 605 -36.27 -21.80 -5.14
CA SER A 605 -36.44 -22.16 -6.56
C SER A 605 -37.21 -21.10 -7.34
N ASP A 606 -38.22 -20.49 -6.70
CA ASP A 606 -39.03 -19.44 -7.31
C ASP A 606 -38.22 -18.17 -7.57
N PHE A 607 -37.34 -17.79 -6.62
CA PHE A 607 -36.45 -16.66 -6.78
C PHE A 607 -35.46 -16.90 -7.93
N THR A 608 -34.77 -18.04 -7.91
CA THR A 608 -33.74 -18.39 -8.92
C THR A 608 -34.33 -18.56 -10.32
N ALA A 609 -35.58 -19.02 -10.44
CA ALA A 609 -36.29 -19.10 -11.72
C ALA A 609 -36.67 -17.72 -12.28
N ARG A 610 -37.10 -16.80 -11.41
CA ARG A 610 -37.48 -15.42 -11.81
C ARG A 610 -36.29 -14.53 -12.07
N PHE A 611 -35.22 -14.69 -11.31
CA PHE A 611 -34.01 -13.90 -11.37
C PHE A 611 -32.80 -14.81 -11.63
N PRO A 612 -32.56 -15.23 -12.89
CA PRO A 612 -31.40 -16.03 -13.22
C PRO A 612 -30.10 -15.23 -13.05
N ILE A 613 -28.99 -15.92 -12.78
CA ILE A 613 -27.66 -15.30 -12.72
C ILE A 613 -27.34 -14.72 -14.11
N ARG A 614 -26.91 -13.46 -14.13
CA ARG A 614 -26.49 -12.73 -15.33
C ARG A 614 -25.04 -12.34 -15.17
N ASP A 615 -24.30 -12.25 -16.26
CA ASP A 615 -22.89 -11.87 -16.24
C ASP A 615 -22.63 -10.52 -16.91
N VAL A 616 -21.57 -9.86 -16.46
CA VAL A 616 -20.96 -8.70 -17.13
C VAL A 616 -19.45 -8.94 -17.22
N ASP A 617 -18.77 -8.32 -18.18
CA ASP A 617 -17.33 -8.56 -18.35
C ASP A 617 -16.51 -8.09 -17.14
N ARG A 618 -16.79 -6.89 -16.64
CA ARG A 618 -16.09 -6.28 -15.51
C ARG A 618 -16.91 -5.18 -14.85
N TYR A 619 -16.71 -4.97 -13.55
CA TYR A 619 -17.25 -3.81 -12.82
C TYR A 619 -16.45 -2.53 -13.01
N GLY A 620 -15.28 -2.62 -13.65
CA GLY A 620 -14.34 -1.51 -13.79
C GLY A 620 -13.49 -1.28 -12.55
N ARG A 621 -12.48 -0.41 -12.68
CA ARG A 621 -11.52 -0.15 -11.61
C ARG A 621 -12.14 0.65 -10.47
N ARG A 622 -11.70 0.37 -9.26
CA ARG A 622 -11.96 1.23 -8.12
C ARG A 622 -11.19 2.54 -8.32
N ARG A 623 -11.91 3.67 -8.29
CA ARG A 623 -11.28 4.99 -8.38
C ARG A 623 -10.59 5.30 -7.05
N ALA A 624 -9.39 5.89 -7.13
CA ALA A 624 -8.70 6.33 -5.93
C ALA A 624 -9.58 7.30 -5.14
N LEU A 625 -9.67 7.07 -3.84
CA LEU A 625 -10.47 7.86 -2.91
C LEU A 625 -9.85 9.27 -2.78
N VAL A 626 -10.31 10.20 -3.61
CA VAL A 626 -9.97 11.63 -3.49
C VAL A 626 -11.03 12.28 -2.61
N GLY A 627 -10.70 12.49 -1.34
CA GLY A 627 -11.54 13.20 -0.39
C GLY A 627 -10.82 14.42 0.17
N LEU A 628 -11.56 15.51 0.40
CA LEU A 628 -11.11 16.66 1.18
C LEU A 628 -10.96 16.21 2.64
N ARG A 629 -9.75 15.76 2.98
CA ARG A 629 -9.33 15.47 4.35
C ARG A 629 -9.04 16.79 5.06
N GLY A 630 -9.84 17.11 6.07
CA GLY A 630 -9.74 18.37 6.81
C GLY A 630 -9.44 18.19 8.30
N GLY A 631 -9.83 17.07 8.89
CA GLY A 631 -9.63 16.76 10.31
C GLY A 631 -8.23 16.24 10.64
N GLN A 632 -7.91 16.21 11.94
CA GLN A 632 -6.68 15.60 12.43
C GLN A 632 -6.77 14.06 12.28
N PRO A 633 -5.82 13.40 11.60
CA PRO A 633 -5.82 11.95 11.48
C PRO A 633 -5.63 11.28 12.84
N LEU A 634 -6.45 10.25 13.12
CA LEU A 634 -6.43 9.47 14.38
C LEU A 634 -5.62 8.17 14.26
N ASP A 635 -4.56 8.16 13.45
CA ASP A 635 -3.78 6.94 13.17
C ASP A 635 -3.14 6.36 14.44
N ARG A 636 -2.63 7.21 15.36
CA ARG A 636 -1.97 6.75 16.58
C ARG A 636 -2.99 6.13 17.54
N GLU A 637 -4.08 6.83 17.76
CA GLU A 637 -5.18 6.42 18.62
C GLU A 637 -5.82 5.13 18.11
N MET A 638 -5.91 4.97 16.78
CA MET A 638 -6.39 3.73 16.18
C MET A 638 -5.44 2.57 16.44
N ILE A 639 -4.12 2.74 16.28
CA ILE A 639 -3.14 1.69 16.60
C ILE A 639 -3.19 1.33 18.09
N GLU A 640 -3.31 2.33 18.99
CA GLU A 640 -3.46 2.10 20.43
C GLU A 640 -4.75 1.32 20.74
N ARG A 641 -5.86 1.66 20.07
CA ARG A 641 -7.13 0.91 20.18
C ARG A 641 -6.95 -0.53 19.71
N LEU A 642 -6.40 -0.76 18.53
CA LEU A 642 -6.18 -2.11 18.00
C LEU A 642 -5.25 -2.95 18.89
N ARG A 643 -4.17 -2.35 19.42
CA ARG A 643 -3.29 -3.02 20.40
C ARG A 643 -4.07 -3.42 21.64
N SER A 644 -4.91 -2.52 22.15
CA SER A 644 -5.72 -2.80 23.34
C SER A 644 -6.83 -3.84 23.12
N LEU A 645 -7.21 -4.13 21.86
CA LEU A 645 -8.13 -5.19 21.45
C LEU A 645 -7.38 -6.47 20.99
N GLY A 646 -6.05 -6.47 21.10
CA GLY A 646 -5.21 -7.61 20.74
C GLY A 646 -5.01 -7.83 19.23
N TYR A 647 -5.37 -6.86 18.39
CA TYR A 647 -5.19 -6.95 16.93
C TYR A 647 -3.75 -6.65 16.46
N VAL A 648 -3.02 -5.83 17.23
CA VAL A 648 -1.65 -5.40 16.92
C VAL A 648 -0.77 -5.69 18.14
N ARG A 649 0.47 -6.16 17.92
CA ARG A 649 1.40 -6.46 19.01
C ARG A 649 2.24 -5.26 19.45
#